data_AF-A0A2X2JL56-F1
#
_entry.id   AF-A0A2X2JL56-F1
#
_cell.length_a   1.000
_cell.length_b   1.000
_cell.length_c   1.000
_cell.angle_alpha   90.00
_cell.angle_beta   90.00
_cell.angle_gamma   90.00
#
_symmetry.space_group_name_H-M   'P 1'
#
loop_
_entity.id
_entity.type
_entity.pdbx_description
1 polymer ?
#
loop_
_entity_poly.entity_id
_entity_poly.type
_entity_poly.pdbx_seq_one_letter_code
_entity_poly.pdbx_strand_id
1 'polypeptide(L)'
;MATELTNKNSINYIKFLKEGPLEEKKAGFGKVKKLDKKLANGEVKGAKESLNMFTKKDGQLFVYDKKLFTENLKGNKPQNWQQLGTLDYHFNTLNIISQNEAIIIAKKLDLTNCRLEVSADVDKLIILAEEVICGSNAEISWSRPGGYTQGHADDPYLDGIPNHNTAQREFNQDQRSGYAGGYGGKGAAGIIGANGRKAPSLEMWVKNMTNLPNIDLNGEDGITGGVGQRGGRGGNGQGGSVGTYWPIINECKKNAGNGGRGGNGGNGGDGGRGGDGGNGGNISIGVLQGTLAGTVTNNSFRWKNQGGQPGQGGAGAFGGDGGLGGRSGNDKDYCHNARNGDVGANGQRGYNGHAGYNHGLDGVNEFFQFSLDAWNEQLTRPFITSVSTYEAFPGDTIVVKGTTFANSDKVIFDGSIELQHHINADGSMNVVLPLDTSGGSKALFILRVADNFESNRVNIRIKPQLDVFADQMMPGVSTILRGRAFVPGASVLINNQNIAAEVAASGKELTFIMIGFLNQGNSSLVSVQVRNPDGMLSNERSVSQAGVLEIPYRFGKNNLSFHNPNIGKPSFDTFKKTFGSSEVWHESFDPIFGHPMLTAAFFVFYTYFLKGKGDGGLATGFCTAMSTKVADNLWTNNVDITGIQEADIIEELTAIHGSC
;
A
#
# COMPACT_ATOMS: atom_id res chain seq x y z
N MET A 1 -20.17 15.25 31.32
CA MET A 1 -20.32 14.13 32.27
C MET A 1 -20.13 12.79 31.56
N ALA A 2 -20.96 12.41 30.57
CA ALA A 2 -20.70 11.22 29.72
C ALA A 2 -19.36 11.32 28.96
N THR A 3 -19.06 12.49 28.39
CA THR A 3 -17.82 12.81 27.66
C THR A 3 -16.55 12.78 28.53
N GLU A 4 -16.70 12.99 29.84
CA GLU A 4 -15.60 13.10 30.81
C GLU A 4 -15.14 11.71 31.30
N LEU A 5 -16.07 10.75 31.33
CA LEU A 5 -15.83 9.35 31.68
C LEU A 5 -15.31 8.55 30.47
N THR A 6 -15.74 8.87 29.24
CA THR A 6 -15.30 8.19 28.00
C THR A 6 -13.86 8.49 27.61
N ASN A 7 -13.31 9.65 28.01
CA ASN A 7 -11.99 10.10 27.57
C ASN A 7 -10.81 9.56 28.40
N LYS A 8 -11.10 8.86 29.52
CA LYS A 8 -10.11 8.38 30.47
C LYS A 8 -10.44 6.97 30.97
N ASN A 9 -10.53 6.04 30.01
CA ASN A 9 -10.74 4.61 30.23
C ASN A 9 -9.53 3.92 30.90
N SER A 10 -9.15 4.37 32.10
CA SER A 10 -8.25 3.63 32.97
C SER A 10 -8.89 3.49 34.34
N ILE A 11 -8.86 2.26 34.89
CA ILE A 11 -9.22 1.96 36.28
C ILE A 11 -8.47 2.90 37.25
N ASN A 12 -7.30 3.41 36.84
CA ASN A 12 -6.51 4.35 37.62
C ASN A 12 -7.11 5.75 37.69
N TYR A 13 -7.68 6.30 36.60
CA TYR A 13 -8.34 7.62 36.65
C TYR A 13 -9.57 7.62 37.57
N ILE A 14 -10.34 6.54 37.52
CA ILE A 14 -11.54 6.35 38.33
C ILE A 14 -11.24 6.29 39.84
N LYS A 15 -10.08 5.77 40.24
CA LYS A 15 -9.65 5.72 41.65
C LYS A 15 -9.40 7.10 42.28
N PHE A 16 -9.28 8.16 41.49
CA PHE A 16 -9.04 9.52 42.00
C PHE A 16 -10.33 10.35 42.17
N LEU A 17 -11.49 9.82 41.80
CA LEU A 17 -12.76 10.50 42.03
C LEU A 17 -13.07 10.61 43.52
N LYS A 18 -13.58 11.78 43.93
CA LYS A 18 -14.02 12.07 45.30
C LYS A 18 -15.44 11.56 45.51
N GLU A 19 -15.73 11.10 46.73
CA GLU A 19 -17.10 10.74 47.09
C GLU A 19 -17.96 11.99 47.29
N GLY A 20 -19.21 11.95 46.82
CA GLY A 20 -20.15 13.05 46.98
C GLY A 20 -20.60 13.25 48.45
N PRO A 21 -21.12 14.45 48.78
CA PRO A 21 -21.59 14.77 50.14
C PRO A 21 -22.76 13.87 50.58
N LEU A 22 -22.83 13.62 51.89
CA LEU A 22 -23.71 12.61 52.54
C LEU A 22 -25.21 12.85 52.31
N GLU A 23 -25.64 14.10 52.14
CA GLU A 23 -27.03 14.45 51.84
C GLU A 23 -27.44 14.04 50.41
N GLU A 24 -26.54 14.20 49.45
CA GLU A 24 -26.76 13.76 48.06
C GLU A 24 -26.70 12.23 47.94
N LYS A 25 -25.90 11.55 48.77
CA LYS A 25 -25.89 10.07 48.86
C LYS A 25 -27.28 9.50 49.18
N LYS A 26 -28.04 10.13 50.10
CA LYS A 26 -29.39 9.66 50.48
C LYS A 26 -30.41 9.79 49.34
N ALA A 27 -30.33 10.86 48.54
CA ALA A 27 -31.25 11.10 47.42
C ALA A 27 -31.01 10.13 46.23
N GLY A 28 -29.77 9.70 46.01
CA GLY A 28 -29.40 8.77 44.93
C GLY A 28 -29.50 7.27 45.28
N PHE A 29 -29.45 6.91 46.58
CA PHE A 29 -29.25 5.53 47.04
C PHE A 29 -30.29 4.51 46.51
N GLY A 30 -31.56 4.92 46.41
CA GLY A 30 -32.63 4.07 45.85
C GLY A 30 -32.49 3.79 44.36
N LYS A 31 -31.93 4.74 43.60
CA LYS A 31 -31.63 4.58 42.15
C LYS A 31 -30.40 3.71 41.95
N VAL A 32 -29.39 3.82 42.83
CA VAL A 32 -28.18 3.00 42.80
C VAL A 32 -28.47 1.52 43.05
N LYS A 33 -29.28 1.16 44.07
CA LYS A 33 -29.66 -0.26 44.31
C LYS A 33 -30.41 -0.91 43.14
N LYS A 34 -31.25 -0.13 42.44
CA LYS A 34 -32.02 -0.61 41.28
C LYS A 34 -31.12 -0.84 40.06
N LEU A 35 -30.09 -0.01 39.91
CA LEU A 35 -29.06 -0.14 38.88
C LEU A 35 -28.13 -1.34 39.16
N ASP A 36 -27.77 -1.56 40.42
CA ASP A 36 -26.93 -2.70 40.86
C ASP A 36 -27.56 -4.05 40.49
N LYS A 37 -28.88 -4.17 40.69
CA LYS A 37 -29.65 -5.37 40.30
C LYS A 37 -29.70 -5.57 38.79
N LYS A 38 -29.74 -4.50 37.99
CA LYS A 38 -29.69 -4.56 36.52
C LYS A 38 -28.29 -4.90 35.99
N LEU A 39 -27.24 -4.37 36.61
CA LEU A 39 -25.85 -4.68 36.28
C LEU A 39 -25.52 -6.15 36.55
N ALA A 40 -25.94 -6.68 37.71
CA ALA A 40 -25.76 -8.09 38.05
C ALA A 40 -26.48 -9.05 37.07
N ASN A 41 -27.57 -8.59 36.46
CA ASN A 41 -28.35 -9.36 35.47
C ASN A 41 -27.92 -9.09 34.00
N GLY A 42 -26.94 -8.22 33.75
CA GLY A 42 -26.48 -7.90 32.39
C GLY A 42 -27.48 -7.07 31.55
N GLU A 43 -28.45 -6.40 32.18
CA GLU A 43 -29.59 -5.75 31.51
C GLU A 43 -29.34 -4.27 31.14
N VAL A 44 -28.12 -3.74 31.38
CA VAL A 44 -27.82 -2.32 31.19
C VAL A 44 -27.58 -2.00 29.72
N LYS A 45 -28.50 -1.26 29.11
CA LYS A 45 -28.42 -0.80 27.71
C LYS A 45 -27.95 0.67 27.65
N GLY A 46 -26.62 0.87 27.62
CA GLY A 46 -25.99 2.14 27.19
C GLY A 46 -25.62 3.15 28.28
N ALA A 47 -24.91 4.22 27.85
CA ALA A 47 -24.25 5.23 28.70
C ALA A 47 -25.20 6.06 29.60
N LYS A 48 -26.51 6.05 29.34
CA LYS A 48 -27.51 6.83 30.11
C LYS A 48 -27.74 6.30 31.53
N GLU A 49 -27.56 5.01 31.78
CA GLU A 49 -27.88 4.40 33.08
C GLU A 49 -26.73 4.52 34.09
N SER A 50 -25.46 4.56 33.64
CA SER A 50 -24.26 4.78 34.47
C SER A 50 -24.10 6.22 34.96
N LEU A 51 -24.70 7.20 34.24
CA LEU A 51 -24.79 8.60 34.64
C LEU A 51 -25.46 8.82 36.01
N ASN A 52 -26.32 7.89 36.45
CA ASN A 52 -26.98 7.97 37.76
C ASN A 52 -26.03 7.75 38.96
N MET A 53 -24.80 7.29 38.72
CA MET A 53 -23.80 7.06 39.78
C MET A 53 -22.91 8.28 40.04
N PHE A 54 -23.04 9.32 39.23
CA PHE A 54 -22.19 10.51 39.27
C PHE A 54 -23.01 11.78 39.45
N THR A 55 -22.43 12.75 40.15
CA THR A 55 -22.98 14.10 40.29
C THR A 55 -21.87 15.12 39.99
N LYS A 56 -22.24 16.28 39.45
CA LYS A 56 -21.31 17.38 39.15
C LYS A 56 -21.64 18.55 40.05
N LYS A 57 -20.64 19.03 40.79
CA LYS A 57 -20.74 20.21 41.66
C LYS A 57 -19.49 21.05 41.49
N ASP A 58 -19.65 22.36 41.29
CA ASP A 58 -18.55 23.33 41.14
C ASP A 58 -17.51 22.92 40.09
N GLY A 59 -17.98 22.37 38.95
CA GLY A 59 -17.10 21.90 37.89
C GLY A 59 -16.41 20.56 38.16
N GLN A 60 -16.49 20.00 39.37
CA GLN A 60 -15.87 18.74 39.76
C GLN A 60 -16.86 17.57 39.75
N LEU A 61 -16.38 16.39 39.36
CA LEU A 61 -17.17 15.16 39.28
C LEU A 61 -17.02 14.32 40.56
N PHE A 62 -18.15 13.92 41.14
CA PHE A 62 -18.22 13.09 42.35
C PHE A 62 -18.96 11.78 42.08
N VAL A 63 -18.56 10.73 42.79
CA VAL A 63 -19.23 9.41 42.76
C VAL A 63 -20.01 9.19 44.06
N TYR A 64 -21.21 8.61 43.98
CA TYR A 64 -22.05 8.40 45.17
C TYR A 64 -21.49 7.35 46.15
N ASP A 65 -20.94 6.25 45.63
CA ASP A 65 -20.28 5.21 46.42
C ASP A 65 -19.10 4.63 45.64
N LYS A 66 -17.89 4.92 46.12
CA LYS A 66 -16.65 4.54 45.42
C LYS A 66 -16.37 3.04 45.55
N LYS A 67 -16.79 2.42 46.66
CA LYS A 67 -16.55 0.99 46.90
C LYS A 67 -17.44 0.14 45.99
N LEU A 68 -18.74 0.44 45.94
CA LEU A 68 -19.70 -0.25 45.08
C LEU A 68 -19.33 -0.11 43.59
N PHE A 69 -18.94 1.10 43.17
CA PHE A 69 -18.52 1.35 41.78
C PHE A 69 -17.26 0.56 41.40
N THR A 70 -16.27 0.50 42.30
CA THR A 70 -15.03 -0.22 42.05
C THR A 70 -15.23 -1.75 42.03
N GLU A 71 -16.14 -2.28 42.84
CA GLU A 71 -16.50 -3.71 42.84
C GLU A 71 -17.22 -4.10 41.54
N ASN A 72 -18.14 -3.29 41.04
CA ASN A 72 -18.84 -3.50 39.76
C ASN A 72 -17.92 -3.44 38.53
N LEU A 73 -16.82 -2.69 38.60
CA LEU A 73 -15.80 -2.64 37.54
C LEU A 73 -14.92 -3.90 37.49
N LYS A 74 -14.71 -4.56 38.63
CA LYS A 74 -13.91 -5.79 38.72
C LYS A 74 -14.66 -7.04 38.22
N GLY A 75 -16.00 -7.04 38.33
CA GLY A 75 -16.84 -8.15 37.89
C GLY A 75 -17.14 -8.20 36.39
N ASN A 76 -16.96 -7.09 35.66
CA ASN A 76 -17.34 -6.99 34.25
C ASN A 76 -16.13 -7.10 33.32
N LYS A 77 -16.22 -7.97 32.31
CA LYS A 77 -15.25 -8.12 31.22
C LYS A 77 -15.20 -6.81 30.40
N PRO A 78 -14.20 -5.94 30.57
CA PRO A 78 -14.20 -4.59 29.99
C PRO A 78 -14.21 -4.60 28.46
N GLN A 79 -13.73 -5.69 27.84
CA GLN A 79 -13.79 -5.92 26.41
C GLN A 79 -15.21 -5.98 25.81
N ASN A 80 -16.25 -6.17 26.64
CA ASN A 80 -17.65 -6.26 26.17
C ASN A 80 -18.39 -4.91 26.24
N TRP A 81 -17.72 -3.84 26.63
CA TRP A 81 -18.33 -2.51 26.65
C TRP A 81 -18.40 -2.01 25.20
N GLN A 82 -19.61 -1.64 24.74
CA GLN A 82 -19.77 -1.06 23.40
C GLN A 82 -18.89 0.20 23.28
N GLN A 83 -17.97 0.19 22.32
CA GLN A 83 -17.36 1.41 21.82
C GLN A 83 -18.46 2.22 21.13
N LEU A 84 -18.87 3.34 21.71
CA LEU A 84 -19.69 4.30 21.00
C LEU A 84 -18.82 4.90 19.90
N GLY A 85 -19.33 4.85 18.67
CA GLY A 85 -18.67 5.35 17.46
C GLY A 85 -18.06 6.74 17.68
N THR A 86 -16.95 6.97 16.98
CA THR A 86 -16.14 8.19 16.99
C THR A 86 -17.00 9.44 17.10
N LEU A 87 -17.16 9.94 18.32
CA LEU A 87 -17.53 11.31 18.58
C LEU A 87 -16.31 12.13 18.20
N ASP A 88 -16.48 12.99 17.19
CA ASP A 88 -15.52 14.04 16.87
C ASP A 88 -15.14 14.77 18.14
N TYR A 89 -13.94 14.46 18.61
CA TYR A 89 -13.30 15.27 19.61
C TYR A 89 -12.98 16.60 18.93
N HIS A 90 -13.79 17.62 19.22
CA HIS A 90 -13.23 18.96 19.34
C HIS A 90 -12.28 18.94 20.55
N PHE A 91 -11.11 18.34 20.35
CA PHE A 91 -9.92 18.95 20.91
C PHE A 91 -10.02 20.42 20.53
N ASN A 92 -9.84 21.34 21.50
CA ASN A 92 -9.27 22.63 21.11
C ASN A 92 -8.15 22.28 20.16
N THR A 93 -8.32 22.70 18.92
CA THR A 93 -7.61 22.20 17.77
C THR A 93 -6.17 21.95 18.19
N LEU A 94 -5.71 20.71 17.99
CA LEU A 94 -4.32 20.54 17.63
C LEU A 94 -4.17 21.47 16.42
N ASN A 95 -3.80 22.73 16.68
CA ASN A 95 -3.29 23.62 15.67
C ASN A 95 -1.95 23.00 15.32
N ILE A 96 -2.00 21.93 14.54
CA ILE A 96 -0.83 21.48 13.79
C ILE A 96 -0.64 22.63 12.82
N ILE A 97 0.22 23.56 13.22
CA ILE A 97 0.67 24.63 12.37
C ILE A 97 1.54 23.92 11.33
N SER A 98 0.93 23.47 10.23
CA SER A 98 1.63 22.96 9.04
C SER A 98 2.21 24.14 8.24
N GLN A 99 2.91 25.04 8.93
CA GLN A 99 3.63 26.14 8.31
C GLN A 99 5.09 25.72 8.19
N ASN A 100 5.74 26.08 7.08
CA ASN A 100 7.18 25.98 6.99
C ASN A 100 7.82 26.74 8.16
N GLU A 101 7.23 27.87 8.54
CA GLU A 101 7.64 28.66 9.68
C GLU A 101 6.44 28.99 10.57
N ALA A 102 6.43 28.45 11.80
CA ALA A 102 5.41 28.69 12.81
C ALA A 102 5.77 29.89 13.68
N ILE A 103 4.77 30.68 14.12
CA ILE A 103 5.00 31.82 15.01
C ILE A 103 4.09 31.82 16.24
N ILE A 104 4.65 32.18 17.39
CA ILE A 104 3.95 32.45 18.65
C ILE A 104 4.18 33.92 19.01
N ILE A 105 3.10 34.69 19.14
CA ILE A 105 3.15 36.08 19.63
C ILE A 105 2.35 36.14 20.93
N ALA A 106 3.00 36.52 22.03
CA ALA A 106 2.36 36.50 23.34
C ALA A 106 2.79 37.68 24.22
N LYS A 107 1.85 38.21 25.01
CA LYS A 107 2.23 39.09 26.12
C LYS A 107 3.00 38.32 27.20
N LYS A 108 2.50 37.13 27.53
CA LYS A 108 3.11 36.21 28.49
C LYS A 108 3.01 34.78 27.98
N LEU A 109 4.15 34.11 27.88
CA LEU A 109 4.26 32.69 27.55
C LEU A 109 4.81 31.94 28.76
N ASP A 110 3.96 31.16 29.41
CA ASP A 110 4.35 30.36 30.58
C ASP A 110 4.58 28.91 30.16
N LEU A 111 5.83 28.46 30.22
CA LEU A 111 6.27 27.11 29.88
C LEU A 111 6.47 26.24 31.13
N THR A 112 6.03 26.67 32.30
CA THR A 112 6.14 25.90 33.55
C THR A 112 5.40 24.56 33.43
N ASN A 113 6.13 23.45 33.55
CA ASN A 113 5.65 22.09 33.32
C ASN A 113 5.04 21.85 31.93
N CYS A 114 5.50 22.61 30.94
CA CYS A 114 5.05 22.49 29.55
C CYS A 114 6.17 21.96 28.66
N ARG A 115 5.80 20.99 27.81
CA ARG A 115 6.61 20.58 26.66
C ARG A 115 5.98 21.14 25.39
N LEU A 116 6.62 22.12 24.78
CA LEU A 116 6.27 22.64 23.47
C LEU A 116 6.89 21.73 22.42
N GLU A 117 6.07 20.94 21.72
CA GLU A 117 6.53 20.04 20.67
C GLU A 117 6.19 20.62 19.29
N VAL A 118 7.23 20.88 18.50
CA VAL A 118 7.14 21.39 17.13
C VAL A 118 6.88 20.23 16.17
N SER A 119 5.95 20.41 15.23
CA SER A 119 5.63 19.37 14.23
C SER A 119 6.82 19.10 13.29
N ALA A 120 6.93 17.88 12.77
CA ALA A 120 7.96 17.45 11.81
C ALA A 120 7.90 18.18 10.45
N ASP A 121 6.82 18.93 10.21
CA ASP A 121 6.58 19.69 8.98
C ASP A 121 6.88 21.20 9.13
N VAL A 122 7.39 21.62 10.29
CA VAL A 122 7.82 22.99 10.56
C VAL A 122 9.35 23.05 10.46
N ASP A 123 9.88 23.95 9.63
CA ASP A 123 11.32 24.22 9.48
C ASP A 123 11.83 25.25 10.50
N LYS A 124 10.97 26.15 10.97
CA LYS A 124 11.34 27.21 11.93
C LYS A 124 10.19 27.56 12.88
N LEU A 125 10.48 27.69 14.17
CA LEU A 125 9.60 28.27 15.17
C LEU A 125 10.11 29.65 15.57
N ILE A 126 9.27 30.66 15.45
CA ILE A 126 9.53 32.04 15.90
C ILE A 126 8.69 32.30 17.16
N ILE A 127 9.31 32.79 18.23
CA ILE A 127 8.63 33.18 19.46
C ILE A 127 8.89 34.66 19.72
N LEU A 128 7.83 35.47 19.73
CA LEU A 128 7.85 36.87 20.13
C LEU A 128 7.05 37.01 21.42
N ALA A 129 7.72 37.21 22.55
CA ALA A 129 7.05 37.36 23.83
C ALA A 129 7.55 38.54 24.68
N GLU A 130 6.64 39.28 25.32
CA GLU A 130 7.08 40.28 26.32
C GLU A 130 7.64 39.59 27.57
N GLU A 131 7.00 38.52 28.02
CA GLU A 131 7.45 37.71 29.15
C GLU A 131 7.46 36.23 28.76
N VAL A 132 8.59 35.54 28.95
CA VAL A 132 8.67 34.07 28.92
C VAL A 132 9.05 33.55 30.29
N ILE A 133 8.19 32.69 30.84
CA ILE A 133 8.44 32.00 32.10
C ILE A 133 8.86 30.56 31.80
N CYS A 134 10.11 30.24 32.09
CA CYS A 134 10.63 28.88 32.02
C CYS A 134 10.77 28.32 33.43
N GLY A 135 9.66 27.76 33.94
CA GLY A 135 9.63 27.05 35.21
C GLY A 135 10.18 25.63 35.11
N SER A 136 9.96 24.81 36.14
CA SER A 136 10.39 23.41 36.15
C SER A 136 9.83 22.63 34.94
N ASN A 137 10.65 21.76 34.35
CA ASN A 137 10.29 20.92 33.20
C ASN A 137 9.85 21.68 31.93
N ALA A 138 10.17 22.97 31.81
CA ALA A 138 10.01 23.67 30.53
C ALA A 138 10.91 23.00 29.47
N GLU A 139 10.31 22.58 28.36
CA GLU A 139 11.01 21.93 27.26
C GLU A 139 10.44 22.38 25.91
N ILE A 140 11.33 22.70 24.97
CA ILE A 140 11.01 22.88 23.56
C ILE A 140 11.67 21.72 22.81
N SER A 141 10.88 20.97 22.07
CA SER A 141 11.35 19.80 21.30
C SER A 141 10.59 19.70 19.98
N TRP A 142 10.89 18.69 19.16
CA TRP A 142 10.14 18.45 17.93
C TRP A 142 9.81 16.98 17.73
N SER A 143 8.77 16.74 16.92
CA SER A 143 8.29 15.40 16.59
C SER A 143 9.18 14.77 15.53
N ARG A 144 9.87 13.68 15.88
CA ARG A 144 10.66 12.86 14.94
C ARG A 144 9.75 11.75 14.42
N PRO A 145 9.37 11.77 13.13
CA PRO A 145 8.41 10.81 12.60
C PRO A 145 8.95 9.36 12.59
N GLY A 146 10.28 9.20 12.61
CA GLY A 146 10.95 7.92 12.53
C GLY A 146 10.69 7.23 11.20
N GLY A 147 10.88 5.92 11.21
CA GLY A 147 10.59 5.07 10.06
C GLY A 147 11.33 3.76 10.12
N TYR A 148 10.98 2.89 9.18
CA TYR A 148 11.72 1.66 8.94
C TYR A 148 11.73 1.37 7.44
N THR A 149 12.87 0.91 6.93
CA THR A 149 12.96 0.48 5.54
C THR A 149 12.61 -1.00 5.44
N GLN A 150 11.60 -1.29 4.63
CA GLN A 150 11.18 -2.67 4.38
C GLN A 150 12.27 -3.45 3.62
N GLY A 151 12.44 -4.72 3.96
CA GLY A 151 13.21 -5.65 3.14
C GLY A 151 12.40 -6.10 1.91
N HIS A 152 13.09 -6.73 0.97
CA HIS A 152 12.40 -7.39 -0.15
C HIS A 152 11.71 -8.68 0.30
N ALA A 153 10.53 -8.94 -0.26
CA ALA A 153 9.90 -10.25 -0.14
C ALA A 153 10.65 -11.28 -0.99
N ASP A 154 10.59 -12.55 -0.59
CA ASP A 154 11.12 -13.66 -1.37
C ASP A 154 10.47 -13.69 -2.77
N ASP A 155 11.27 -13.97 -3.81
CA ASP A 155 10.80 -14.06 -5.19
C ASP A 155 10.99 -15.48 -5.73
N PRO A 156 9.89 -16.24 -5.94
CA PRO A 156 9.93 -17.58 -6.52
C PRO A 156 10.50 -17.64 -7.94
N TYR A 157 10.52 -16.53 -8.69
CA TYR A 157 11.12 -16.50 -10.03
C TYR A 157 12.64 -16.56 -10.00
N LEU A 158 13.26 -16.40 -8.82
CA LEU A 158 14.68 -16.66 -8.63
C LEU A 158 14.98 -18.15 -8.48
N ASP A 159 13.98 -19.01 -8.26
CA ASP A 159 14.24 -20.44 -8.13
C ASP A 159 14.68 -21.06 -9.47
N GLY A 160 15.65 -21.97 -9.38
CA GLY A 160 16.25 -22.61 -10.53
C GLY A 160 15.28 -23.53 -11.25
N ILE A 161 14.96 -23.17 -12.50
CA ILE A 161 14.18 -23.99 -13.43
C ILE A 161 15.13 -24.47 -14.54
N PRO A 162 15.06 -25.76 -14.96
CA PRO A 162 14.09 -26.77 -14.56
C PRO A 162 14.34 -27.36 -13.17
N ASN A 163 13.25 -27.69 -12.47
CA ASN A 163 13.28 -28.44 -11.22
C ASN A 163 12.71 -29.85 -11.49
N HIS A 164 13.58 -30.84 -11.58
CA HIS A 164 13.21 -32.18 -12.04
C HIS A 164 12.86 -33.14 -10.89
N ASN A 165 12.15 -34.22 -11.22
CA ASN A 165 11.98 -35.33 -10.28
C ASN A 165 13.32 -36.09 -10.13
N THR A 166 13.78 -36.24 -8.88
CA THR A 166 15.03 -36.94 -8.55
C THR A 166 14.91 -38.45 -8.60
N ALA A 167 13.69 -39.00 -8.67
CA ALA A 167 13.45 -40.43 -8.73
C ALA A 167 13.98 -41.05 -10.03
N GLN A 168 14.35 -42.33 -9.94
CA GLN A 168 14.80 -43.12 -11.09
C GLN A 168 13.73 -43.11 -12.18
N ARG A 169 14.16 -43.03 -13.43
CA ARG A 169 13.27 -43.00 -14.60
C ARG A 169 13.25 -44.35 -15.30
N GLU A 170 12.16 -44.63 -16.01
CA GLU A 170 12.07 -45.81 -16.87
C GLU A 170 13.15 -45.82 -17.96
N PHE A 171 13.40 -47.01 -18.53
CA PHE A 171 14.43 -47.20 -19.54
C PHE A 171 14.17 -46.30 -20.76
N ASN A 172 15.10 -45.39 -21.05
CA ASN A 172 15.08 -44.53 -22.22
C ASN A 172 16.37 -44.71 -23.03
N GLN A 173 16.23 -45.13 -24.28
CA GLN A 173 17.38 -45.44 -25.14
C GLN A 173 18.15 -44.20 -25.58
N ASP A 174 17.46 -43.08 -25.78
CA ASP A 174 17.99 -41.84 -26.38
C ASP A 174 18.52 -40.87 -25.31
N GLN A 175 18.00 -40.95 -24.09
CA GLN A 175 18.41 -40.08 -22.99
C GLN A 175 18.53 -40.82 -21.66
N ARG A 176 19.68 -41.48 -21.46
CA ARG A 176 19.95 -42.27 -20.26
C ARG A 176 20.25 -41.42 -19.03
N SER A 177 21.15 -40.44 -19.17
CA SER A 177 21.52 -39.55 -18.07
C SER A 177 20.42 -38.52 -17.80
N GLY A 178 20.18 -38.22 -16.52
CA GLY A 178 19.29 -37.16 -16.11
C GLY A 178 19.84 -35.78 -16.44
N TYR A 179 18.96 -34.84 -16.77
CA TYR A 179 19.30 -33.43 -16.94
C TYR A 179 19.63 -32.75 -15.60
N ALA A 180 20.53 -31.78 -15.65
CA ALA A 180 20.83 -30.94 -14.50
C ALA A 180 19.64 -30.02 -14.16
N GLY A 181 19.46 -29.74 -12.88
CA GLY A 181 18.52 -28.72 -12.43
C GLY A 181 19.03 -27.31 -12.72
N GLY A 182 18.10 -26.35 -12.79
CA GLY A 182 18.42 -24.94 -12.99
C GLY A 182 19.14 -24.32 -11.80
N TYR A 183 19.99 -23.32 -12.04
CA TYR A 183 20.61 -22.54 -10.97
C TYR A 183 19.64 -21.50 -10.41
N GLY A 184 19.67 -21.28 -9.10
CA GLY A 184 18.94 -20.19 -8.46
C GLY A 184 19.57 -18.83 -8.80
N GLY A 185 18.73 -17.82 -8.98
CA GLY A 185 19.11 -16.43 -9.21
C GLY A 185 19.56 -15.72 -7.93
N LYS A 186 20.47 -14.74 -8.06
CA LYS A 186 20.89 -13.88 -6.95
C LYS A 186 19.71 -13.02 -6.48
N GLY A 187 19.54 -12.89 -5.17
CA GLY A 187 18.58 -11.95 -4.58
C GLY A 187 18.94 -10.48 -4.85
N ALA A 188 17.92 -9.63 -5.01
CA ALA A 188 18.09 -8.18 -5.11
C ALA A 188 18.71 -7.56 -3.85
N ALA A 189 19.48 -6.48 -4.04
CA ALA A 189 20.02 -5.70 -2.92
C ALA A 189 18.90 -5.01 -2.14
N GLY A 190 19.08 -4.81 -0.84
CA GLY A 190 18.13 -4.15 0.04
C GLY A 190 17.93 -2.67 -0.32
N ILE A 191 16.76 -2.15 0.03
CA ILE A 191 16.38 -0.75 -0.23
C ILE A 191 17.24 0.19 0.63
N ILE A 192 17.67 1.31 0.07
CA ILE A 192 18.42 2.33 0.83
C ILE A 192 17.51 2.97 1.89
N GLY A 193 18.05 3.15 3.09
CA GLY A 193 17.43 3.85 4.20
C GLY A 193 17.09 5.29 3.84
N ALA A 194 15.93 5.78 4.25
CA ALA A 194 15.60 7.20 4.13
C ALA A 194 16.52 8.05 5.01
N ASN A 195 16.86 9.24 4.54
CA ASN A 195 17.61 10.20 5.36
C ASN A 195 16.75 10.66 6.56
N GLY A 196 17.40 10.94 7.68
CA GLY A 196 16.75 11.55 8.83
C GLY A 196 16.30 12.96 8.50
N ARG A 197 15.15 13.39 9.03
CA ARG A 197 14.67 14.76 8.87
C ARG A 197 15.53 15.76 9.62
N LYS A 198 15.69 16.94 9.01
CA LYS A 198 16.26 18.11 9.67
C LYS A 198 15.32 18.60 10.78
N ALA A 199 15.88 18.98 11.91
CA ALA A 199 15.13 19.57 13.01
C ALA A 199 14.76 21.04 12.72
N PRO A 200 13.64 21.54 13.28
CA PRO A 200 13.26 22.94 13.16
C PRO A 200 14.28 23.86 13.81
N SER A 201 14.48 25.04 13.21
CA SER A 201 15.21 26.14 13.85
C SER A 201 14.31 26.87 14.85
N LEU A 202 14.88 27.44 15.89
CA LEU A 202 14.19 28.22 16.91
C LEU A 202 14.73 29.65 16.89
N GLU A 203 13.85 30.63 16.74
CA GLU A 203 14.17 32.05 16.90
C GLU A 203 13.28 32.64 18.00
N MET A 204 13.89 33.22 19.03
CA MET A 204 13.16 33.83 20.13
C MET A 204 13.56 35.30 20.27
N TRP A 205 12.58 36.18 20.35
CA TRP A 205 12.74 37.55 20.82
C TRP A 205 11.93 37.70 22.09
N VAL A 206 12.60 37.99 23.21
CA VAL A 206 11.93 38.04 24.51
C VAL A 206 12.37 39.24 25.32
N LYS A 207 11.44 40.12 25.73
CA LYS A 207 11.82 41.29 26.56
C LYS A 207 12.32 40.86 27.93
N ASN A 208 11.55 40.01 28.61
CA ASN A 208 11.85 39.49 29.93
C ASN A 208 11.75 37.96 29.93
N MET A 209 12.85 37.28 30.26
CA MET A 209 12.91 35.83 30.32
C MET A 209 13.43 35.40 31.68
N THR A 210 12.66 34.58 32.38
CA THR A 210 13.04 34.17 33.74
C THR A 210 14.19 33.16 33.75
N ASN A 211 14.26 32.29 32.73
CA ASN A 211 15.25 31.24 32.51
C ASN A 211 15.18 30.74 31.06
N LEU A 212 16.16 29.94 30.63
CA LEU A 212 16.08 29.16 29.39
C LEU A 212 15.30 27.84 29.60
N PRO A 213 14.48 27.40 28.63
CA PRO A 213 13.88 26.07 28.65
C PRO A 213 14.94 25.00 28.32
N ASN A 214 14.64 23.74 28.61
CA ASN A 214 15.37 22.65 27.95
C ASN A 214 15.04 22.70 26.44
N ILE A 215 16.04 22.49 25.61
CA ILE A 215 15.84 22.48 24.15
C ILE A 215 16.39 21.17 23.60
N ASP A 216 15.53 20.45 22.86
CA ASP A 216 15.89 19.26 22.08
C ASP A 216 15.44 19.41 20.62
N LEU A 217 16.35 19.98 19.84
CA LEU A 217 16.25 20.17 18.39
C LEU A 217 17.37 19.41 17.68
N ASN A 218 17.73 18.22 18.19
CA ASN A 218 18.63 17.33 17.45
C ASN A 218 17.97 16.86 16.17
N GLY A 219 18.75 16.84 15.09
CA GLY A 219 18.35 16.22 13.83
C GLY A 219 18.01 14.74 14.04
N GLU A 220 17.15 14.22 13.18
CA GLU A 220 16.75 12.82 13.24
C GLU A 220 17.86 11.93 12.67
N ASP A 221 18.07 10.77 13.29
CA ASP A 221 19.02 9.79 12.78
C ASP A 221 18.55 9.24 11.42
N GLY A 222 19.49 8.86 10.56
CA GLY A 222 19.17 8.19 9.31
C GLY A 222 18.43 6.87 9.54
N ILE A 223 17.48 6.56 8.67
CA ILE A 223 16.74 5.29 8.76
C ILE A 223 17.65 4.14 8.35
N THR A 224 17.54 3.02 9.06
CA THR A 224 18.32 1.82 8.75
C THR A 224 17.96 1.26 7.38
N GLY A 225 18.95 0.81 6.60
CA GLY A 225 18.72 0.21 5.29
C GLY A 225 17.89 -1.07 5.36
N GLY A 226 17.18 -1.37 4.27
CA GLY A 226 16.37 -2.58 4.13
C GLY A 226 17.24 -3.84 4.05
N VAL A 227 16.70 -4.96 4.51
CA VAL A 227 17.34 -6.27 4.35
C VAL A 227 17.38 -6.64 2.86
N GLY A 228 18.47 -7.27 2.42
CA GLY A 228 18.56 -7.83 1.06
C GLY A 228 17.48 -8.88 0.79
N GLN A 229 17.30 -9.28 -0.47
CA GLN A 229 16.38 -10.36 -0.82
C GLN A 229 17.06 -11.72 -0.70
N ARG A 230 16.33 -12.75 -0.28
CA ARG A 230 16.87 -14.12 -0.29
C ARG A 230 17.23 -14.54 -1.73
N GLY A 231 18.33 -15.27 -1.88
CA GLY A 231 18.66 -15.92 -3.16
C GLY A 231 17.70 -17.08 -3.46
N GLY A 232 17.45 -17.33 -4.75
CA GLY A 232 16.57 -18.41 -5.18
C GLY A 232 17.19 -19.78 -4.97
N ARG A 233 16.36 -20.79 -4.72
CA ARG A 233 16.80 -22.19 -4.54
C ARG A 233 17.28 -22.77 -5.86
N GLY A 234 18.23 -23.69 -5.81
CA GLY A 234 18.60 -24.49 -6.99
C GLY A 234 17.52 -25.51 -7.35
N GLY A 235 17.32 -25.73 -8.64
CA GLY A 235 16.44 -26.77 -9.16
C GLY A 235 17.04 -28.16 -8.95
N ASN A 236 16.21 -29.16 -8.72
CA ASN A 236 16.67 -30.54 -8.58
C ASN A 236 17.09 -31.13 -9.93
N GLY A 237 18.11 -31.99 -9.91
CA GLY A 237 18.53 -32.79 -11.05
C GLY A 237 17.59 -33.95 -11.31
N GLN A 238 17.43 -34.31 -12.59
CA GLN A 238 16.56 -35.41 -13.00
C GLN A 238 17.18 -36.77 -12.65
N GLY A 239 16.39 -37.74 -12.24
CA GLY A 239 16.89 -39.11 -12.08
C GLY A 239 17.36 -39.74 -13.40
N GLY A 240 18.33 -40.65 -13.29
CA GLY A 240 18.82 -41.46 -14.40
C GLY A 240 17.81 -42.52 -14.84
N SER A 241 17.82 -42.84 -16.13
CA SER A 241 17.09 -43.97 -16.69
C SER A 241 17.64 -45.28 -16.15
N VAL A 242 16.76 -46.19 -15.73
CA VAL A 242 17.15 -47.54 -15.33
C VAL A 242 17.88 -48.28 -16.46
N GLY A 243 18.78 -49.20 -16.11
CA GLY A 243 19.39 -50.12 -17.08
C GLY A 243 18.43 -51.24 -17.49
N THR A 244 18.75 -51.97 -18.56
CA THR A 244 18.03 -53.21 -18.92
C THR A 244 18.96 -54.39 -18.81
N TYR A 245 18.44 -55.57 -18.45
CA TYR A 245 19.22 -56.80 -18.30
C TYR A 245 18.85 -57.86 -19.33
N TRP A 246 19.76 -58.80 -19.56
CA TRP A 246 19.48 -60.03 -20.30
C TRP A 246 19.01 -61.11 -19.33
N PRO A 247 17.75 -61.58 -19.44
CA PRO A 247 17.23 -62.60 -18.52
C PRO A 247 17.84 -63.99 -18.70
N ILE A 248 18.54 -64.24 -19.82
CA ILE A 248 19.12 -65.56 -20.13
C ILE A 248 20.52 -65.74 -19.53
N ILE A 249 21.29 -64.66 -19.38
CA ILE A 249 22.67 -64.70 -18.87
C ILE A 249 22.84 -63.89 -17.57
N ASN A 250 21.76 -63.30 -17.03
CA ASN A 250 21.79 -62.45 -15.83
C ASN A 250 22.84 -61.32 -15.88
N GLU A 251 23.08 -60.78 -17.08
CA GLU A 251 24.04 -59.70 -17.29
C GLU A 251 23.35 -58.41 -17.75
N CYS A 252 24.04 -57.28 -17.56
CA CYS A 252 23.55 -55.97 -17.99
C CYS A 252 23.50 -55.88 -19.52
N LYS A 253 22.31 -55.67 -20.09
CA LYS A 253 22.10 -55.46 -21.54
C LYS A 253 22.52 -54.07 -21.96
N LYS A 254 22.04 -53.08 -21.21
CA LYS A 254 22.26 -51.66 -21.46
C LYS A 254 22.44 -50.98 -20.12
N ASN A 255 23.59 -50.33 -19.97
CA ASN A 255 23.95 -49.60 -18.76
C ASN A 255 22.88 -48.57 -18.39
N ALA A 256 22.66 -48.45 -17.07
CA ALA A 256 21.89 -47.39 -16.44
C ALA A 256 22.49 -46.01 -16.72
N GLY A 257 21.66 -44.98 -16.62
CA GLY A 257 22.08 -43.59 -16.73
C GLY A 257 22.40 -42.94 -15.39
N ASN A 258 23.30 -41.95 -15.42
CA ASN A 258 23.62 -41.15 -14.25
C ASN A 258 22.45 -40.25 -13.86
N GLY A 259 22.32 -39.95 -12.57
CA GLY A 259 21.46 -38.85 -12.12
C GLY A 259 22.02 -37.50 -12.57
N GLY A 260 21.13 -36.58 -12.92
CA GLY A 260 21.49 -35.19 -13.21
C GLY A 260 21.88 -34.45 -11.93
N ARG A 261 22.80 -33.49 -12.03
CA ARG A 261 23.21 -32.68 -10.87
C ARG A 261 22.10 -31.72 -10.45
N GLY A 262 21.98 -31.45 -9.16
CA GLY A 262 21.18 -30.33 -8.69
C GLY A 262 21.84 -29.01 -9.07
N GLY A 263 21.05 -27.99 -9.36
CA GLY A 263 21.54 -26.64 -9.58
C GLY A 263 21.97 -25.99 -8.26
N ASN A 264 22.97 -25.10 -8.31
CA ASN A 264 23.36 -24.34 -7.12
C ASN A 264 22.26 -23.33 -6.74
N GLY A 265 22.12 -23.06 -5.46
CA GLY A 265 21.31 -21.95 -4.96
C GLY A 265 21.95 -20.62 -5.30
N GLY A 266 21.12 -19.60 -5.53
CA GLY A 266 21.56 -18.23 -5.79
C GLY A 266 22.04 -17.55 -4.52
N ASN A 267 23.02 -16.65 -4.64
CA ASN A 267 23.48 -15.87 -3.50
C ASN A 267 22.39 -14.92 -2.99
N GLY A 268 22.40 -14.64 -1.69
CA GLY A 268 21.53 -13.64 -1.10
C GLY A 268 21.89 -12.24 -1.59
N GLY A 269 20.91 -11.36 -1.61
CA GLY A 269 21.08 -9.95 -1.86
C GLY A 269 21.82 -9.26 -0.72
N ASP A 270 22.66 -8.30 -1.08
CA ASP A 270 23.36 -7.44 -0.12
C ASP A 270 22.35 -6.52 0.59
N GLY A 271 22.62 -6.13 1.84
CA GLY A 271 21.76 -5.20 2.56
C GLY A 271 21.80 -3.79 1.98
N GLY A 272 20.70 -3.05 2.10
CA GLY A 272 20.63 -1.65 1.66
C GLY A 272 21.49 -0.75 2.53
N ARG A 273 22.03 0.33 1.96
CA ARG A 273 22.74 1.35 2.76
C ARG A 273 21.78 2.04 3.73
N GLY A 274 22.24 2.45 4.90
CA GLY A 274 21.48 3.37 5.75
C GLY A 274 21.33 4.77 5.14
N GLY A 275 20.35 5.53 5.62
CA GLY A 275 20.18 6.94 5.27
C GLY A 275 21.16 7.85 6.00
N ASP A 276 21.39 9.05 5.49
CA ASP A 276 22.20 10.07 6.18
C ASP A 276 21.42 10.66 7.37
N GLY A 277 22.13 11.20 8.36
CA GLY A 277 21.51 11.90 9.48
C GLY A 277 20.98 13.29 9.10
N GLY A 278 19.88 13.71 9.69
CA GLY A 278 19.30 15.04 9.50
C GLY A 278 20.04 16.12 10.29
N ASN A 279 20.07 17.36 9.81
CA ASN A 279 20.76 18.45 10.52
C ASN A 279 20.01 18.85 11.81
N GLY A 280 20.77 19.29 12.81
CA GLY A 280 20.23 19.93 14.00
C GLY A 280 19.63 21.31 13.70
N GLY A 281 18.74 21.76 14.60
CA GLY A 281 18.09 23.06 14.49
C GLY A 281 19.02 24.21 14.89
N ASN A 282 19.01 25.30 14.12
CA ASN A 282 19.67 26.53 14.56
C ASN A 282 18.85 27.18 15.67
N ILE A 283 19.49 27.71 16.71
CA ILE A 283 18.81 28.34 17.84
C ILE A 283 19.34 29.77 18.00
N SER A 284 18.47 30.76 17.85
CA SER A 284 18.78 32.17 18.10
C SER A 284 17.87 32.73 19.18
N ILE A 285 18.44 33.24 20.27
CA ILE A 285 17.70 33.78 21.41
C ILE A 285 18.14 35.22 21.68
N GLY A 286 17.26 36.15 21.34
CA GLY A 286 17.37 37.57 21.61
C GLY A 286 16.68 37.95 22.92
N VAL A 287 17.33 38.81 23.70
CA VAL A 287 16.71 39.45 24.87
C VAL A 287 16.92 40.96 24.88
N LEU A 288 16.18 41.69 25.72
CA LEU A 288 16.35 43.14 25.83
C LEU A 288 17.77 43.48 26.34
N GLN A 289 18.36 44.57 25.83
CA GLN A 289 19.66 45.07 26.27
C GLN A 289 19.77 45.14 27.81
N GLY A 290 20.88 44.64 28.33
CA GLY A 290 21.15 44.59 29.78
C GLY A 290 20.53 43.41 30.55
N THR A 291 19.74 42.54 29.90
CA THR A 291 19.09 41.39 30.59
C THR A 291 19.77 40.03 30.36
N LEU A 292 20.61 39.90 29.33
CA LEU A 292 21.19 38.62 28.90
C LEU A 292 21.96 37.86 29.99
N ALA A 293 22.78 38.56 30.78
CA ALA A 293 23.55 37.93 31.84
C ALA A 293 22.63 37.25 32.87
N GLY A 294 21.52 37.90 33.24
CA GLY A 294 20.52 37.28 34.11
C GLY A 294 19.82 36.10 33.44
N THR A 295 19.41 36.24 32.18
CA THR A 295 18.67 35.18 31.47
C THR A 295 19.47 33.88 31.31
N VAL A 296 20.77 33.96 31.01
CA VAL A 296 21.59 32.78 30.68
C VAL A 296 22.22 32.13 31.93
N THR A 297 22.48 32.90 32.99
CA THR A 297 23.23 32.39 34.17
C THR A 297 22.35 31.95 35.34
N ASN A 298 21.04 32.24 35.31
CA ASN A 298 20.17 32.04 36.47
C ASN A 298 19.90 30.56 36.81
N ASN A 299 19.98 29.61 35.87
CA ASN A 299 19.74 28.18 36.13
C ASN A 299 20.40 27.26 35.09
N SER A 300 20.50 25.96 35.42
CA SER A 300 20.94 24.92 34.49
C SER A 300 19.83 24.54 33.51
N PHE A 301 20.18 24.38 32.24
CA PHE A 301 19.29 23.91 31.17
C PHE A 301 20.00 22.84 30.34
N ARG A 302 19.23 21.98 29.67
CA ARG A 302 19.75 21.04 28.68
C ARG A 302 19.64 21.64 27.30
N TRP A 303 20.72 21.53 26.53
CA TRP A 303 20.82 22.06 25.18
C TRP A 303 21.21 20.95 24.22
N LYS A 304 20.36 20.71 23.23
CA LYS A 304 20.55 19.67 22.22
C LYS A 304 20.12 20.21 20.87
N ASN A 305 21.09 20.36 19.98
CA ASN A 305 20.86 20.70 18.59
C ASN A 305 21.93 20.09 17.66
N GLN A 306 22.41 18.90 18.02
CA GLN A 306 23.34 18.13 17.21
C GLN A 306 22.66 17.57 15.96
N GLY A 307 23.45 17.32 14.92
CA GLY A 307 22.99 16.53 13.78
C GLY A 307 22.70 15.08 14.17
N GLY A 308 21.76 14.47 13.44
CA GLY A 308 21.45 13.06 13.55
C GLY A 308 22.62 12.19 13.10
N GLN A 309 22.71 10.99 13.66
CA GLN A 309 23.69 9.99 13.25
C GLN A 309 23.28 9.34 11.92
N PRO A 310 24.23 8.85 11.11
CA PRO A 310 23.90 8.06 9.94
C PRO A 310 23.18 6.77 10.34
N GLY A 311 22.17 6.39 9.55
CA GLY A 311 21.46 5.13 9.70
C GLY A 311 22.37 3.96 9.48
N GLN A 312 22.11 2.86 10.18
CA GLN A 312 22.88 1.62 9.96
C GLN A 312 22.53 1.00 8.60
N GLY A 313 23.45 0.23 8.05
CA GLY A 313 23.15 -0.58 6.87
C GLY A 313 22.21 -1.74 7.20
N GLY A 314 21.39 -2.11 6.23
CA GLY A 314 20.54 -3.29 6.32
C GLY A 314 21.36 -4.58 6.34
N ALA A 315 20.77 -5.65 6.88
CA ALA A 315 21.42 -6.95 6.85
C ALA A 315 21.43 -7.54 5.43
N GLY A 316 22.52 -8.21 5.05
CA GLY A 316 22.51 -9.07 3.86
C GLY A 316 21.62 -10.29 4.07
N ALA A 317 20.91 -10.71 3.03
CA ALA A 317 20.02 -11.87 3.10
C ALA A 317 20.76 -13.19 2.88
N PHE A 318 20.14 -14.28 3.32
CA PHE A 318 20.65 -15.63 3.11
C PHE A 318 20.61 -16.00 1.62
N GLY A 319 21.54 -16.86 1.19
CA GLY A 319 21.45 -17.51 -0.11
C GLY A 319 20.32 -18.53 -0.16
N GLY A 320 20.01 -18.95 -1.38
CA GLY A 320 19.12 -20.06 -1.65
C GLY A 320 19.81 -21.40 -1.41
N ASP A 321 19.00 -22.41 -1.07
CA ASP A 321 19.50 -23.76 -0.87
C ASP A 321 19.84 -24.39 -2.23
N GLY A 322 20.86 -25.24 -2.29
CA GLY A 322 21.19 -26.00 -3.49
C GLY A 322 20.14 -27.08 -3.80
N GLY A 323 19.91 -27.32 -5.09
CA GLY A 323 18.99 -28.37 -5.55
C GLY A 323 19.55 -29.76 -5.29
N LEU A 324 18.68 -30.73 -5.08
CA LEU A 324 19.07 -32.12 -4.89
C LEU A 324 19.58 -32.73 -6.20
N GLY A 325 20.56 -33.62 -6.11
CA GLY A 325 20.97 -34.44 -7.24
C GLY A 325 19.95 -35.55 -7.55
N GLY A 326 19.81 -35.88 -8.84
CA GLY A 326 18.98 -37.01 -9.28
C GLY A 326 19.58 -38.35 -8.86
N ARG A 327 18.74 -39.34 -8.57
CA ARG A 327 19.18 -40.70 -8.28
C ARG A 327 19.68 -41.37 -9.56
N SER A 328 20.74 -42.18 -9.47
CA SER A 328 21.24 -42.99 -10.60
C SER A 328 20.20 -44.02 -11.02
N GLY A 329 20.20 -44.43 -12.29
CA GLY A 329 19.35 -45.52 -12.77
C GLY A 329 19.80 -46.93 -12.37
N ASN A 330 20.69 -47.07 -11.37
CA ASN A 330 21.16 -48.39 -10.97
C ASN A 330 20.00 -49.25 -10.48
N ASP A 331 19.88 -50.45 -11.01
CA ASP A 331 19.01 -51.47 -10.45
C ASP A 331 19.70 -52.10 -9.23
N LYS A 332 18.97 -52.85 -8.39
CA LYS A 332 19.52 -53.49 -7.20
C LYS A 332 20.39 -54.70 -7.55
N ASP A 333 20.07 -55.38 -8.65
CA ASP A 333 20.64 -56.69 -8.98
C ASP A 333 21.53 -56.61 -10.23
N TYR A 334 21.28 -55.69 -11.17
CA TYR A 334 22.04 -55.55 -12.42
C TYR A 334 22.35 -54.08 -12.80
N CYS A 335 23.36 -53.84 -13.65
CA CYS A 335 23.70 -52.51 -14.18
C CYS A 335 24.01 -51.41 -13.13
N HIS A 336 25.12 -51.56 -12.39
CA HIS A 336 25.48 -50.73 -11.21
C HIS A 336 26.41 -49.53 -11.47
N ASN A 337 26.77 -49.29 -12.73
CA ASN A 337 27.89 -48.40 -13.06
C ASN A 337 27.51 -46.91 -13.14
N ALA A 338 26.25 -46.54 -12.85
CA ALA A 338 25.82 -45.15 -12.88
C ALA A 338 25.97 -44.47 -11.51
N ARG A 339 26.20 -43.15 -11.53
CA ARG A 339 26.38 -42.32 -10.33
C ARG A 339 25.13 -41.49 -10.05
N ASN A 340 24.86 -41.24 -8.77
CA ASN A 340 23.89 -40.22 -8.38
C ASN A 340 24.41 -38.84 -8.84
N GLY A 341 23.49 -37.94 -9.11
CA GLY A 341 23.82 -36.54 -9.30
C GLY A 341 24.31 -35.93 -7.99
N ASP A 342 25.23 -34.99 -8.11
CA ASP A 342 25.70 -34.20 -6.96
C ASP A 342 24.61 -33.21 -6.53
N VAL A 343 24.51 -32.94 -5.23
CA VAL A 343 23.68 -31.85 -4.70
C VAL A 343 24.35 -30.52 -5.07
N GLY A 344 23.53 -29.54 -5.47
CA GLY A 344 24.01 -28.20 -5.75
C GLY A 344 24.56 -27.51 -4.49
N ALA A 345 25.50 -26.59 -4.66
CA ALA A 345 25.99 -25.78 -3.55
C ALA A 345 24.92 -24.78 -3.08
N ASN A 346 24.87 -24.50 -1.78
CA ASN A 346 24.06 -23.40 -1.25
C ASN A 346 24.65 -22.05 -1.67
N GLY A 347 23.77 -21.09 -1.94
CA GLY A 347 24.16 -19.70 -2.16
C GLY A 347 24.78 -19.09 -0.92
N GLN A 348 25.74 -18.19 -1.12
CA GLN A 348 26.34 -17.43 -0.03
C GLN A 348 25.39 -16.35 0.47
N ARG A 349 25.51 -15.99 1.75
CA ARG A 349 24.81 -14.82 2.31
C ARG A 349 25.35 -13.53 1.69
N GLY A 350 24.48 -12.58 1.41
CA GLY A 350 24.86 -11.23 1.01
C GLY A 350 25.62 -10.48 2.11
N TYR A 351 26.36 -9.45 1.72
CA TYR A 351 27.04 -8.56 2.65
C TYR A 351 26.04 -7.65 3.36
N ASN A 352 26.36 -7.21 4.58
CA ASN A 352 25.58 -6.15 5.22
C ASN A 352 25.81 -4.83 4.46
N GLY A 353 24.76 -4.02 4.35
CA GLY A 353 24.86 -2.69 3.77
C GLY A 353 25.79 -1.80 4.60
N HIS A 354 26.30 -0.74 3.98
CA HIS A 354 27.06 0.28 4.68
C HIS A 354 26.12 1.20 5.47
N ALA A 355 26.63 1.86 6.52
CA ALA A 355 25.92 2.96 7.14
C ALA A 355 25.71 4.12 6.14
N GLY A 356 24.84 5.06 6.48
CA GLY A 356 24.77 6.36 5.82
C GLY A 356 26.15 7.03 5.78
N TYR A 357 26.38 7.86 4.76
CA TYR A 357 27.68 8.49 4.58
C TYR A 357 27.90 9.64 5.56
N ASN A 358 26.85 10.41 5.79
CA ASN A 358 26.96 11.67 6.49
C ASN A 358 26.14 11.64 7.77
N HIS A 359 26.74 12.17 8.85
CA HIS A 359 25.97 12.69 9.96
C HIS A 359 25.36 14.03 9.55
N GLY A 360 24.27 14.41 10.21
CA GLY A 360 23.73 15.74 10.07
C GLY A 360 24.71 16.78 10.61
N LEU A 361 24.64 18.00 10.10
CA LEU A 361 25.36 19.12 10.67
C LEU A 361 24.72 19.54 11.99
N ASP A 362 25.55 19.88 12.97
CA ASP A 362 25.11 20.52 14.20
C ASP A 362 24.53 21.91 13.89
N GLY A 363 23.50 22.30 14.63
CA GLY A 363 22.89 23.62 14.51
C GLY A 363 23.78 24.71 15.13
N VAL A 364 23.65 25.92 14.58
CA VAL A 364 24.34 27.10 15.10
C VAL A 364 23.52 27.74 16.22
N ASN A 365 24.21 28.17 17.28
CA ASN A 365 23.61 28.82 18.44
C ASN A 365 24.02 30.28 18.50
N GLU A 366 23.04 31.18 18.67
CA GLU A 366 23.26 32.61 18.77
C GLU A 366 22.48 33.17 19.95
N PHE A 367 23.14 33.99 20.77
CA PHE A 367 22.50 34.82 21.77
C PHE A 367 22.80 36.27 21.43
N PHE A 368 21.75 37.10 21.38
CA PHE A 368 21.90 38.51 21.06
C PHE A 368 21.06 39.39 21.97
N GLN A 369 21.37 40.68 21.94
CA GLN A 369 20.60 41.69 22.64
C GLN A 369 19.95 42.65 21.65
N PHE A 370 18.72 43.07 21.92
CA PHE A 370 18.00 44.03 21.10
C PHE A 370 17.52 45.24 21.92
N SER A 371 17.36 46.39 21.24
CA SER A 371 16.78 47.59 21.83
C SER A 371 15.26 47.52 21.87
N LEU A 372 14.62 48.36 22.69
CA LEU A 372 13.16 48.46 22.70
C LEU A 372 12.60 48.89 21.33
N ASP A 373 13.34 49.72 20.59
CA ASP A 373 12.94 50.14 19.25
C ASP A 373 12.98 48.97 18.26
N ALA A 374 14.04 48.14 18.30
CA ALA A 374 14.12 46.92 17.48
C ALA A 374 12.99 45.93 17.82
N TRP A 375 12.61 45.83 19.11
CA TRP A 375 11.44 45.06 19.52
C TRP A 375 10.14 45.62 18.90
N ASN A 376 9.93 46.92 19.01
CA ASN A 376 8.72 47.56 18.48
C ASN A 376 8.65 47.40 16.96
N GLU A 377 9.79 47.52 16.28
CA GLU A 377 9.92 47.24 14.85
C GLU A 377 9.52 45.79 14.53
N GLN A 378 9.95 44.81 15.33
CA GLN A 378 9.55 43.41 15.17
C GLN A 378 8.03 43.24 15.17
N LEU A 379 7.32 43.93 16.04
CA LEU A 379 5.85 43.85 16.15
C LEU A 379 5.10 44.50 14.98
N THR A 380 5.77 45.31 14.16
CA THR A 380 5.17 45.91 12.96
C THR A 380 5.21 44.97 11.74
N ARG A 381 5.91 43.84 11.85
CA ARG A 381 6.14 42.91 10.73
C ARG A 381 4.86 42.12 10.41
N PRO A 382 4.58 41.87 9.12
CA PRO A 382 3.33 41.26 8.66
C PRO A 382 3.28 39.74 8.87
N PHE A 383 3.38 39.27 10.11
CA PHE A 383 3.42 37.83 10.39
C PHE A 383 2.10 37.13 10.04
N ILE A 384 2.22 35.95 9.47
CA ILE A 384 1.11 35.03 9.21
C ILE A 384 0.94 34.12 10.42
N THR A 385 -0.18 34.25 11.13
CA THR A 385 -0.50 33.43 12.31
C THR A 385 -1.28 32.17 11.94
N SER A 386 -2.13 32.23 10.91
CA SER A 386 -2.88 31.07 10.41
C SER A 386 -3.43 31.31 9.01
N VAL A 387 -3.83 30.24 8.35
CA VAL A 387 -4.56 30.27 7.08
C VAL A 387 -5.84 29.44 7.19
N SER A 388 -6.87 29.74 6.40
CA SER A 388 -8.14 29.01 6.42
C SER A 388 -8.02 27.55 6.01
N THR A 389 -7.06 27.23 5.13
CA THR A 389 -6.73 25.87 4.72
C THR A 389 -5.27 25.78 4.32
N TYR A 390 -4.67 24.61 4.54
CA TYR A 390 -3.32 24.25 4.07
C TYR A 390 -3.36 23.38 2.82
N GLU A 391 -4.55 22.97 2.39
CA GLU A 391 -4.79 22.25 1.14
C GLU A 391 -5.86 22.98 0.32
N ALA A 392 -5.59 23.26 -0.95
CA ALA A 392 -6.48 24.05 -1.80
C ALA A 392 -6.46 23.56 -3.25
N PHE A 393 -7.51 23.84 -4.00
CA PHE A 393 -7.53 23.71 -5.45
C PHE A 393 -7.12 25.02 -6.15
N PRO A 394 -6.63 24.97 -7.40
CA PRO A 394 -6.40 26.17 -8.18
C PRO A 394 -7.67 27.02 -8.31
N GLY A 395 -7.56 28.33 -8.05
CA GLY A 395 -8.72 29.24 -8.04
C GLY A 395 -9.37 29.45 -6.68
N ASP A 396 -9.04 28.64 -5.68
CA ASP A 396 -9.62 28.80 -4.34
C ASP A 396 -9.17 30.13 -3.70
N THR A 397 -10.02 30.66 -2.83
CA THR A 397 -9.69 31.80 -1.98
C THR A 397 -9.23 31.31 -0.61
N ILE A 398 -8.06 31.76 -0.18
CA ILE A 398 -7.48 31.47 1.13
C ILE A 398 -7.61 32.73 2.00
N VAL A 399 -8.09 32.55 3.23
CA VAL A 399 -8.09 33.62 4.23
C VAL A 399 -6.84 33.48 5.08
N VAL A 400 -5.94 34.45 4.97
CA VAL A 400 -4.72 34.58 5.75
C VAL A 400 -5.00 35.45 6.96
N LYS A 401 -4.67 34.97 8.16
CA LYS A 401 -4.74 35.75 9.40
C LYS A 401 -3.34 36.05 9.89
N GLY A 402 -3.17 37.21 10.50
CA GLY A 402 -1.85 37.66 10.90
C GLY A 402 -1.87 38.98 11.65
N THR A 403 -0.70 39.62 11.70
CA THR A 403 -0.51 40.93 12.31
C THR A 403 -0.19 41.96 11.24
N THR A 404 -0.68 43.19 11.44
CA THR A 404 -0.18 44.40 10.77
C THR A 404 -0.08 44.32 9.24
N PHE A 405 -1.01 43.62 8.59
CA PHE A 405 -1.13 43.63 7.13
C PHE A 405 -1.53 45.02 6.63
N ALA A 406 -0.89 45.48 5.56
CA ALA A 406 -1.21 46.72 4.87
C ALA A 406 -1.62 46.45 3.42
N ASN A 407 -2.54 47.25 2.86
CA ASN A 407 -2.98 47.10 1.47
C ASN A 407 -1.85 47.32 0.44
N SER A 408 -0.74 47.92 0.87
CA SER A 408 0.48 48.08 0.07
C SER A 408 1.37 46.85 0.07
N ASP A 409 1.14 45.87 0.95
CA ASP A 409 1.97 44.68 1.04
C ASP A 409 1.76 43.78 -0.19
N LYS A 410 2.75 42.96 -0.53
CA LYS A 410 2.67 42.00 -1.61
C LYS A 410 2.53 40.60 -1.05
N VAL A 411 1.59 39.82 -1.56
CA VAL A 411 1.48 38.40 -1.23
C VAL A 411 2.25 37.60 -2.27
N ILE A 412 3.33 36.95 -1.86
CA ILE A 412 4.18 36.17 -2.76
C ILE A 412 3.88 34.68 -2.57
N PHE A 413 3.70 33.99 -3.68
CA PHE A 413 3.35 32.59 -3.76
C PHE A 413 4.28 31.85 -4.74
N ASP A 414 4.63 30.61 -4.42
CA ASP A 414 5.58 29.80 -5.22
C ASP A 414 6.89 30.53 -5.53
N GLY A 415 7.38 31.28 -4.54
CA GLY A 415 8.66 32.01 -4.58
C GLY A 415 8.65 33.34 -5.34
N SER A 416 7.79 33.53 -6.34
CA SER A 416 7.83 34.74 -7.18
C SER A 416 6.49 35.25 -7.69
N ILE A 417 5.40 34.49 -7.53
CA ILE A 417 4.08 34.88 -8.04
C ILE A 417 3.42 35.86 -7.07
N GLU A 418 3.16 37.07 -7.51
CA GLU A 418 2.42 38.05 -6.73
C GLU A 418 0.90 37.78 -6.85
N LEU A 419 0.26 37.50 -5.72
CA LEU A 419 -1.17 37.23 -5.64
C LEU A 419 -1.97 38.49 -5.37
N GLN A 420 -3.11 38.60 -6.04
CA GLN A 420 -4.12 39.60 -5.72
C GLN A 420 -4.71 39.30 -4.33
N HIS A 421 -4.85 40.35 -3.52
CA HIS A 421 -5.33 40.22 -2.16
C HIS A 421 -6.24 41.38 -1.76
N HIS A 422 -7.03 41.16 -0.72
CA HIS A 422 -7.88 42.17 -0.10
C HIS A 422 -7.85 42.03 1.42
N ILE A 423 -7.60 43.12 2.14
CA ILE A 423 -7.65 43.12 3.61
C ILE A 423 -9.08 43.41 4.07
N ASN A 424 -9.62 42.47 4.82
CA ASN A 424 -10.94 42.53 5.42
C ASN A 424 -10.95 43.51 6.62
N ALA A 425 -12.14 43.95 7.01
CA ALA A 425 -12.32 44.86 8.15
C ALA A 425 -11.83 44.29 9.49
N ASP A 426 -11.74 42.97 9.62
CA ASP A 426 -11.22 42.28 10.80
C ASP A 426 -9.68 42.13 10.79
N GLY A 427 -9.00 42.66 9.77
CA GLY A 427 -7.55 42.58 9.60
C GLY A 427 -7.05 41.28 8.97
N SER A 428 -7.93 40.32 8.66
CA SER A 428 -7.57 39.16 7.84
C SER A 428 -7.44 39.53 6.36
N MET A 429 -6.73 38.73 5.59
CA MET A 429 -6.45 38.97 4.18
C MET A 429 -7.00 37.83 3.32
N ASN A 430 -7.86 38.14 2.35
CA ASN A 430 -8.28 37.18 1.34
C ASN A 430 -7.28 37.18 0.19
N VAL A 431 -6.83 36.00 -0.22
CA VAL A 431 -5.88 35.80 -1.31
C VAL A 431 -6.46 34.77 -2.27
N VAL A 432 -6.45 35.07 -3.57
CA VAL A 432 -6.99 34.16 -4.59
C VAL A 432 -5.84 33.43 -5.29
N LEU A 433 -5.89 32.10 -5.29
CA LEU A 433 -4.92 31.29 -6.02
C LEU A 433 -5.17 31.37 -7.53
N PRO A 434 -4.13 31.48 -8.38
CA PRO A 434 -4.28 31.45 -9.83
C PRO A 434 -4.89 30.13 -10.31
N LEU A 435 -5.72 30.18 -11.36
CA LEU A 435 -6.38 29.00 -11.93
C LEU A 435 -5.40 28.02 -12.59
N ASP A 436 -4.22 28.51 -12.99
CA ASP A 436 -3.14 27.77 -13.64
C ASP A 436 -2.03 27.34 -12.67
N THR A 437 -2.27 27.46 -11.35
CA THR A 437 -1.34 26.99 -10.33
C THR A 437 -1.04 25.49 -10.50
N SER A 438 0.25 25.15 -10.51
CA SER A 438 0.72 23.76 -10.55
C SER A 438 0.52 23.06 -9.20
N GLY A 439 0.35 21.73 -9.23
CA GLY A 439 0.17 20.92 -8.03
C GLY A 439 1.42 20.84 -7.15
N GLY A 440 1.24 20.36 -5.92
CA GLY A 440 2.32 20.18 -4.94
C GLY A 440 2.37 21.25 -3.86
N SER A 441 3.43 21.23 -3.05
CA SER A 441 3.61 22.17 -1.93
C SER A 441 4.18 23.50 -2.43
N LYS A 442 3.49 24.60 -2.12
CA LYS A 442 3.82 25.96 -2.56
C LYS A 442 3.95 26.88 -1.35
N ALA A 443 5.06 27.62 -1.25
CA ALA A 443 5.26 28.58 -0.18
C ALA A 443 4.48 29.88 -0.42
N LEU A 444 3.82 30.39 0.60
CA LEU A 444 3.12 31.67 0.66
C LEU A 444 3.76 32.53 1.76
N PHE A 445 4.08 33.78 1.45
CA PHE A 445 4.57 34.78 2.40
C PHE A 445 4.16 36.19 1.98
N ILE A 446 4.31 37.14 2.90
CA ILE A 446 3.96 38.55 2.69
C ILE A 446 5.26 39.35 2.66
N LEU A 447 5.43 40.16 1.62
CA LEU A 447 6.52 41.11 1.47
C LEU A 447 5.98 42.52 1.75
N ARG A 448 6.45 43.14 2.82
CA ARG A 448 6.14 44.53 3.13
C ARG A 448 6.92 45.46 2.20
N VAL A 449 6.20 46.28 1.43
CA VAL A 449 6.82 47.11 0.38
C VAL A 449 7.67 48.26 0.95
N ALA A 450 7.36 48.75 2.15
CA ALA A 450 8.05 49.90 2.73
C ALA A 450 9.56 49.64 2.99
N ASP A 451 9.93 48.40 3.29
CA ASP A 451 11.28 48.03 3.73
C ASP A 451 11.75 46.66 3.22
N ASN A 452 10.99 46.03 2.32
CA ASN A 452 11.24 44.69 1.77
C ASN A 452 11.34 43.59 2.84
N PHE A 453 10.65 43.75 3.97
CA PHE A 453 10.61 42.72 4.99
C PHE A 453 9.70 41.55 4.58
N GLU A 454 10.21 40.32 4.68
CA GLU A 454 9.45 39.09 4.43
C GLU A 454 8.85 38.51 5.72
N SER A 455 7.55 38.20 5.71
CA SER A 455 6.89 37.46 6.78
C SER A 455 7.44 36.04 6.93
N ASN A 456 6.95 35.33 7.95
CA ASN A 456 7.12 33.88 8.00
C ASN A 456 6.43 33.19 6.80
N ARG A 457 6.97 32.04 6.38
CA ARG A 457 6.49 31.26 5.23
C ARG A 457 5.49 30.16 5.63
N VAL A 458 4.40 30.04 4.87
CA VAL A 458 3.40 28.98 5.02
C VAL A 458 3.36 28.12 3.78
N ASN A 459 3.32 26.79 3.93
CA ASN A 459 3.18 25.88 2.80
C ASN A 459 1.71 25.57 2.55
N ILE A 460 1.25 25.81 1.33
CA ILE A 460 -0.07 25.43 0.83
C ILE A 460 0.11 24.29 -0.18
N ARG A 461 -0.54 23.15 0.07
CA ARG A 461 -0.54 22.01 -0.84
C ARG A 461 -1.65 22.17 -1.87
N ILE A 462 -1.26 22.27 -3.13
CA ILE A 462 -2.19 22.42 -4.25
C ILE A 462 -2.60 21.04 -4.75
N LYS A 463 -3.87 20.73 -4.55
CA LYS A 463 -4.47 19.45 -4.92
C LYS A 463 -4.77 19.41 -6.42
N PRO A 464 -4.61 18.26 -7.08
CA PRO A 464 -5.07 18.10 -8.46
C PRO A 464 -6.59 18.28 -8.51
N GLN A 465 -7.15 18.86 -9.57
CA GLN A 465 -8.60 19.05 -9.71
C GLN A 465 -9.08 18.39 -11.00
N LEU A 466 -10.11 17.55 -10.92
CA LEU A 466 -10.78 16.94 -12.06
C LEU A 466 -11.96 17.77 -12.53
N ASP A 467 -11.98 18.05 -13.83
CA ASP A 467 -13.14 18.63 -14.50
C ASP A 467 -14.31 17.63 -14.53
N VAL A 468 -15.50 18.11 -14.90
CA VAL A 468 -16.66 17.25 -15.10
C VAL A 468 -16.49 16.45 -16.38
N PHE A 469 -16.78 15.16 -16.34
CA PHE A 469 -16.76 14.30 -17.52
C PHE A 469 -17.98 14.59 -18.40
N ALA A 470 -17.74 14.85 -19.69
CA ALA A 470 -18.82 14.99 -20.68
C ALA A 470 -19.21 13.64 -21.30
N ASP A 471 -18.25 12.71 -21.39
CA ASP A 471 -18.36 11.49 -22.18
C ASP A 471 -18.24 10.22 -21.31
N GLN A 472 -18.79 9.13 -21.84
CA GLN A 472 -18.64 7.79 -21.30
C GLN A 472 -17.22 7.26 -21.54
N MET A 473 -16.66 6.51 -20.59
CA MET A 473 -15.34 5.89 -20.73
C MET A 473 -15.44 4.42 -21.14
N MET A 474 -14.61 4.00 -22.09
CA MET A 474 -14.58 2.62 -22.61
C MET A 474 -13.37 1.85 -22.07
N PRO A 475 -13.54 0.65 -21.49
CA PRO A 475 -12.42 -0.19 -21.09
C PRO A 475 -11.46 -0.53 -22.23
N GLY A 476 -10.16 -0.64 -21.91
CA GLY A 476 -9.09 -0.93 -22.85
C GLY A 476 -8.70 0.24 -23.76
N VAL A 477 -9.43 1.37 -23.70
CA VAL A 477 -9.18 2.55 -24.53
C VAL A 477 -8.36 3.58 -23.76
N SER A 478 -7.39 4.17 -24.46
CA SER A 478 -6.64 5.32 -23.96
C SER A 478 -7.58 6.51 -23.79
N THR A 479 -7.70 7.01 -22.56
CA THR A 479 -8.63 8.05 -22.16
C THR A 479 -7.85 9.26 -21.66
N ILE A 480 -8.28 10.46 -22.07
CA ILE A 480 -7.71 11.73 -21.61
C ILE A 480 -8.61 12.31 -20.52
N LEU A 481 -8.06 12.53 -19.34
CA LEU A 481 -8.72 13.31 -18.29
C LEU A 481 -8.27 14.77 -18.38
N ARG A 482 -9.25 15.67 -18.24
CA ARG A 482 -9.02 17.11 -18.15
C ARG A 482 -9.19 17.61 -16.73
N GLY A 483 -8.41 18.60 -16.40
CA GLY A 483 -8.38 19.19 -15.07
C GLY A 483 -7.23 20.15 -14.91
N ARG A 484 -6.72 20.23 -13.68
CA ARG A 484 -5.69 21.20 -13.28
C ARG A 484 -4.79 20.62 -12.20
N ALA A 485 -3.60 21.21 -12.06
CA ALA A 485 -2.63 20.86 -11.02
C ALA A 485 -2.20 19.37 -11.02
N PHE A 486 -2.19 18.72 -12.19
CA PHE A 486 -1.58 17.40 -12.34
C PHE A 486 -0.05 17.54 -12.38
N VAL A 487 0.65 16.62 -11.71
CA VAL A 487 2.12 16.62 -11.59
C VAL A 487 2.69 15.35 -12.26
N PRO A 488 3.85 15.41 -12.94
CA PRO A 488 4.48 14.23 -13.54
C PRO A 488 4.58 13.06 -12.55
N GLY A 489 4.14 11.87 -12.98
CA GLY A 489 4.03 10.68 -12.13
C GLY A 489 2.70 10.53 -11.39
N ALA A 490 1.71 11.40 -11.65
CA ALA A 490 0.36 11.20 -11.14
C ALA A 490 -0.27 9.91 -11.67
N SER A 491 -1.24 9.42 -10.92
CA SER A 491 -1.94 8.18 -11.21
C SER A 491 -3.46 8.37 -11.09
N VAL A 492 -4.22 7.57 -11.83
CA VAL A 492 -5.69 7.60 -11.81
C VAL A 492 -6.19 6.48 -10.92
N LEU A 493 -7.06 6.83 -9.99
CA LEU A 493 -7.77 5.88 -9.15
C LEU A 493 -9.15 5.64 -9.75
N ILE A 494 -9.43 4.41 -10.16
CA ILE A 494 -10.77 3.98 -10.59
C ILE A 494 -11.30 3.00 -9.55
N ASN A 495 -12.39 3.35 -8.84
CA ASN A 495 -12.89 2.57 -7.69
C ASN A 495 -11.76 2.18 -6.70
N ASN A 496 -10.88 3.14 -6.40
CA ASN A 496 -9.67 3.01 -5.59
C ASN A 496 -8.55 2.10 -6.15
N GLN A 497 -8.69 1.54 -7.35
CA GLN A 497 -7.61 0.83 -8.02
C GLN A 497 -6.67 1.81 -8.73
N ASN A 498 -5.37 1.67 -8.47
CA ASN A 498 -4.36 2.58 -8.96
C ASN A 498 -3.91 2.23 -10.38
N ILE A 499 -3.99 3.18 -11.31
CA ILE A 499 -3.62 3.05 -12.71
C ILE A 499 -2.57 4.12 -13.04
N ALA A 500 -1.44 3.70 -13.62
CA ALA A 500 -0.43 4.62 -14.10
C ALA A 500 -0.99 5.55 -15.19
N ALA A 501 -0.61 6.82 -15.13
CA ALA A 501 -1.00 7.82 -16.12
C ALA A 501 0.21 8.63 -16.59
N GLU A 502 0.11 9.16 -17.80
CA GLU A 502 1.06 10.10 -18.36
C GLU A 502 0.48 11.51 -18.30
N VAL A 503 1.16 12.41 -17.59
CA VAL A 503 0.69 13.79 -17.42
C VAL A 503 1.30 14.67 -18.51
N ALA A 504 0.45 15.43 -19.21
CA ALA A 504 0.91 16.39 -20.21
C ALA A 504 1.74 17.49 -19.55
N ALA A 505 2.71 18.06 -20.29
CA ALA A 505 3.58 19.12 -19.77
C ALA A 505 2.82 20.35 -19.24
N SER A 506 1.58 20.57 -19.70
CA SER A 506 0.70 21.65 -19.22
C SER A 506 0.13 21.42 -17.80
N GLY A 507 0.17 20.19 -17.28
CA GLY A 507 -0.44 19.83 -16.00
C GLY A 507 -1.98 19.91 -15.97
N LYS A 508 -2.62 20.04 -17.14
CA LYS A 508 -4.09 20.17 -17.30
C LYS A 508 -4.74 18.95 -17.94
N GLU A 509 -3.94 18.06 -18.48
CA GLU A 509 -4.40 16.81 -19.10
C GLU A 509 -3.53 15.66 -18.64
N LEU A 510 -4.13 14.49 -18.48
CA LEU A 510 -3.41 13.23 -18.30
C LEU A 510 -4.06 12.13 -19.12
N THR A 511 -3.25 11.16 -19.54
CA THR A 511 -3.67 10.05 -20.38
C THR A 511 -3.45 8.73 -19.63
N PHE A 512 -4.43 7.83 -19.65
CA PHE A 512 -4.35 6.52 -19.03
C PHE A 512 -5.18 5.50 -19.81
N ILE A 513 -4.94 4.20 -19.59
CA ILE A 513 -5.76 3.13 -20.17
C ILE A 513 -6.86 2.77 -19.17
N MET A 514 -8.11 2.94 -19.58
CA MET A 514 -9.26 2.61 -18.73
C MET A 514 -9.34 1.09 -18.48
N ILE A 515 -9.42 0.67 -17.23
CA ILE A 515 -9.61 -0.75 -16.88
C ILE A 515 -11.09 -1.11 -16.90
N GLY A 516 -11.43 -2.32 -17.34
CA GLY A 516 -12.80 -2.83 -17.28
C GLY A 516 -13.10 -3.46 -15.92
N PHE A 517 -14.34 -3.33 -15.46
CA PHE A 517 -14.87 -4.17 -14.40
C PHE A 517 -15.79 -5.23 -15.02
N LEU A 518 -15.76 -6.44 -14.48
CA LEU A 518 -16.56 -7.59 -14.93
C LEU A 518 -18.05 -7.35 -14.64
N ASN A 519 -18.69 -6.49 -15.43
CA ASN A 519 -20.12 -6.25 -15.40
C ASN A 519 -20.69 -6.75 -16.72
N GLN A 520 -21.52 -7.80 -16.62
CA GLN A 520 -22.16 -8.48 -17.76
C GLN A 520 -23.03 -7.51 -18.58
N GLY A 521 -22.43 -6.80 -19.54
CA GLY A 521 -23.12 -6.03 -20.58
C GLY A 521 -23.77 -4.70 -20.18
N ASN A 522 -23.81 -4.33 -18.89
CA ASN A 522 -24.44 -3.06 -18.45
C ASN A 522 -23.41 -1.95 -18.18
N SER A 523 -23.78 -0.70 -18.48
CA SER A 523 -23.00 0.46 -18.07
C SER A 523 -23.03 0.61 -16.55
N SER A 524 -21.88 0.90 -15.96
CA SER A 524 -21.73 1.10 -14.52
C SER A 524 -21.13 2.45 -14.21
N LEU A 525 -21.64 3.12 -13.19
CA LEU A 525 -21.01 4.31 -12.63
C LEU A 525 -19.74 3.89 -11.88
N VAL A 526 -18.62 4.50 -12.25
CA VAL A 526 -17.33 4.27 -11.59
C VAL A 526 -16.83 5.57 -10.98
N SER A 527 -16.22 5.48 -9.80
CA SER A 527 -15.56 6.59 -9.14
C SER A 527 -14.18 6.80 -9.76
N VAL A 528 -13.85 8.05 -10.06
CA VAL A 528 -12.60 8.50 -10.65
C VAL A 528 -11.98 9.59 -9.78
N GLN A 529 -10.72 9.40 -9.42
CA GLN A 529 -9.86 10.39 -8.77
C GLN A 529 -8.47 10.38 -9.40
N VAL A 530 -7.72 11.46 -9.20
CA VAL A 530 -6.29 11.54 -9.52
C VAL A 530 -5.51 11.64 -8.23
N ARG A 531 -4.43 10.88 -8.14
CA ARG A 531 -3.44 10.94 -7.06
C ARG A 531 -2.10 11.42 -7.62
N ASN A 532 -1.65 12.58 -7.17
CA ASN A 532 -0.30 13.07 -7.47
C ASN A 532 0.75 12.28 -6.66
N PRO A 533 2.05 12.31 -7.05
CA PRO A 533 3.12 11.59 -6.35
C PRO A 533 3.33 12.00 -4.90
N ASP A 534 2.94 13.22 -4.54
CA ASP A 534 2.93 13.75 -3.18
C ASP A 534 1.81 13.16 -2.29
N GLY A 535 0.98 12.28 -2.86
CA GLY A 535 -0.14 11.63 -2.20
C GLY A 535 -1.45 12.42 -2.23
N MET A 536 -1.46 13.66 -2.76
CA MET A 536 -2.65 14.49 -2.80
C MET A 536 -3.70 13.94 -3.77
N LEU A 537 -4.95 13.89 -3.31
CA LEU A 537 -6.09 13.40 -4.07
C LEU A 537 -6.91 14.55 -4.66
N SER A 538 -7.41 14.33 -5.88
CA SER A 538 -8.38 15.23 -6.49
C SER A 538 -9.76 15.14 -5.85
N ASN A 539 -10.64 16.08 -6.22
CA ASN A 539 -12.07 15.86 -6.07
C ASN A 539 -12.48 14.54 -6.76
N GLU A 540 -13.39 13.83 -6.14
CA GLU A 540 -14.00 12.61 -6.69
C GLU A 540 -15.05 12.97 -7.73
N ARG A 541 -15.04 12.24 -8.84
CA ARG A 541 -16.02 12.36 -9.93
C ARG A 541 -16.54 10.99 -10.29
N SER A 542 -17.81 10.90 -10.68
CA SER A 542 -18.38 9.67 -11.20
C SER A 542 -18.52 9.75 -12.71
N VAL A 543 -18.16 8.69 -13.41
CA VAL A 543 -18.34 8.57 -14.87
C VAL A 543 -19.07 7.29 -15.20
N SER A 544 -19.89 7.32 -16.25
CA SER A 544 -20.44 6.09 -16.83
C SER A 544 -19.32 5.36 -17.54
N GLN A 545 -19.14 4.09 -17.22
CA GLN A 545 -18.27 3.19 -17.98
C GLN A 545 -19.12 2.32 -18.91
N ALA A 546 -18.69 2.15 -20.15
CA ALA A 546 -19.30 1.19 -21.07
C ALA A 546 -19.07 -0.25 -20.60
N GLY A 547 -20.14 -1.04 -20.53
CA GLY A 547 -20.02 -2.48 -20.34
C GLY A 547 -19.31 -3.09 -21.53
N VAL A 548 -18.27 -3.89 -21.29
CA VAL A 548 -17.60 -4.66 -22.33
C VAL A 548 -18.10 -6.09 -22.25
N LEU A 549 -18.67 -6.57 -23.35
CA LEU A 549 -18.96 -8.00 -23.52
C LEU A 549 -17.64 -8.71 -23.82
N GLU A 550 -16.84 -9.01 -22.80
CA GLU A 550 -15.60 -9.79 -22.98
C GLU A 550 -15.95 -11.26 -23.23
N ILE A 551 -15.74 -11.74 -24.46
CA ILE A 551 -15.58 -13.18 -24.74
C ILE A 551 -14.15 -13.54 -24.29
N PRO A 552 -13.96 -14.42 -23.29
CA PRO A 552 -12.65 -14.66 -22.67
C PRO A 552 -11.80 -15.60 -23.53
N TYR A 553 -11.37 -15.15 -24.72
CA TYR A 553 -10.51 -15.95 -25.59
C TYR A 553 -9.32 -15.15 -26.13
N ARG A 554 -8.09 -15.68 -25.97
CA ARG A 554 -6.88 -15.21 -26.65
C ARG A 554 -6.33 -16.31 -27.55
N PHE A 555 -6.37 -16.08 -28.86
CA PHE A 555 -5.91 -17.03 -29.89
C PHE A 555 -4.40 -17.34 -29.71
N GLY A 556 -4.01 -18.62 -29.61
CA GLY A 556 -2.62 -19.06 -29.77
C GLY A 556 -1.82 -19.42 -28.50
N LYS A 557 -2.33 -19.29 -27.27
CA LYS A 557 -1.54 -19.58 -26.04
C LYS A 557 -1.83 -20.94 -25.38
N ASN A 558 -3.01 -21.53 -25.61
CA ASN A 558 -3.45 -22.83 -25.07
C ASN A 558 -3.92 -23.80 -26.17
N ASN A 559 -3.48 -23.62 -27.41
CA ASN A 559 -3.90 -24.52 -28.49
C ASN A 559 -3.22 -25.89 -28.35
N LEU A 560 -4.01 -26.95 -28.32
CA LEU A 560 -3.59 -28.20 -28.93
C LEU A 560 -3.48 -27.93 -30.44
N SER A 561 -2.28 -28.10 -31.00
CA SER A 561 -2.05 -27.97 -32.44
C SER A 561 -2.69 -29.16 -33.16
N PHE A 562 -3.99 -29.09 -33.41
CA PHE A 562 -4.71 -30.13 -34.13
C PHE A 562 -4.57 -29.93 -35.63
N HIS A 563 -3.96 -30.90 -36.30
CA HIS A 563 -4.07 -31.06 -37.76
C HIS A 563 -5.44 -31.69 -38.04
N ASN A 564 -6.05 -31.42 -39.20
CA ASN A 564 -7.26 -32.14 -39.60
C ASN A 564 -6.99 -33.66 -39.52
N PRO A 565 -7.84 -34.45 -38.84
CA PRO A 565 -7.63 -35.88 -38.74
C PRO A 565 -7.67 -36.50 -40.14
N ASN A 566 -6.62 -37.24 -40.50
CA ASN A 566 -6.51 -37.90 -41.81
C ASN A 566 -7.30 -39.23 -41.88
N ILE A 567 -7.90 -39.64 -40.75
CA ILE A 567 -8.56 -40.93 -40.51
C ILE A 567 -9.85 -40.67 -39.70
N GLY A 568 -10.96 -41.27 -40.12
CA GLY A 568 -12.21 -41.33 -39.34
C GLY A 568 -12.56 -42.77 -38.95
N LYS A 569 -13.37 -42.96 -37.91
CA LYS A 569 -13.73 -44.30 -37.37
C LYS A 569 -15.22 -44.61 -37.52
N PRO A 570 -15.75 -44.77 -38.74
CA PRO A 570 -17.17 -45.04 -38.92
C PRO A 570 -17.52 -46.46 -38.48
N SER A 571 -18.59 -46.59 -37.70
CA SER A 571 -19.14 -47.87 -37.24
C SER A 571 -20.66 -47.90 -37.44
N PHE A 572 -21.28 -49.07 -37.26
CA PHE A 572 -22.74 -49.17 -37.34
C PHE A 572 -23.43 -48.35 -36.23
N ASP A 573 -22.76 -48.18 -35.09
CA ASP A 573 -23.27 -47.34 -34.00
C ASP A 573 -23.14 -45.85 -34.31
N THR A 574 -22.06 -45.40 -34.98
CA THR A 574 -21.97 -44.01 -35.44
C THR A 574 -22.99 -43.73 -36.54
N PHE A 575 -23.28 -44.71 -37.42
CA PHE A 575 -24.29 -44.61 -38.46
C PHE A 575 -25.72 -44.48 -37.90
N LYS A 576 -26.07 -45.26 -36.87
CA LYS A 576 -27.36 -45.11 -36.16
C LYS A 576 -27.50 -43.77 -35.46
N LYS A 577 -26.43 -43.28 -34.83
CA LYS A 577 -26.43 -41.95 -34.19
C LYS A 577 -26.60 -40.83 -35.22
N THR A 578 -26.03 -41.01 -36.41
CA THR A 578 -26.10 -40.08 -37.54
C THR A 578 -27.53 -40.01 -38.10
N PHE A 579 -28.13 -41.14 -38.49
CA PHE A 579 -29.40 -41.16 -39.25
C PHE A 579 -30.64 -41.49 -38.41
N GLY A 580 -30.51 -41.57 -37.08
CA GLY A 580 -31.58 -41.95 -36.18
C GLY A 580 -31.65 -43.47 -35.97
N SER A 581 -31.52 -43.89 -34.72
CA SER A 581 -31.55 -45.32 -34.35
C SER A 581 -32.87 -46.00 -34.71
N SER A 582 -33.99 -45.27 -34.69
CA SER A 582 -35.33 -45.74 -35.04
C SER A 582 -35.50 -45.95 -36.55
N GLU A 583 -35.11 -44.96 -37.37
CA GLU A 583 -35.20 -45.01 -38.82
C GLU A 583 -34.31 -46.11 -39.41
N VAL A 584 -33.05 -46.20 -38.97
CA VAL A 584 -32.12 -47.24 -39.42
C VAL A 584 -32.62 -48.64 -39.06
N TRP A 585 -33.27 -48.79 -37.91
CA TRP A 585 -33.82 -50.08 -37.48
C TRP A 585 -35.06 -50.49 -38.28
N HIS A 586 -35.97 -49.54 -38.56
CA HIS A 586 -37.13 -49.76 -39.43
C HIS A 586 -36.73 -50.15 -40.86
N GLU A 587 -35.79 -49.42 -41.46
CA GLU A 587 -35.32 -49.65 -42.84
C GLU A 587 -34.55 -50.98 -43.00
N SER A 588 -33.83 -51.42 -41.95
CA SER A 588 -32.98 -52.62 -42.00
C SER A 588 -33.72 -53.94 -41.76
N PHE A 589 -34.88 -53.92 -41.09
CA PHE A 589 -35.53 -55.14 -40.58
C PHE A 589 -37.03 -55.25 -40.87
N ASP A 590 -37.67 -54.27 -41.50
CA ASP A 590 -39.07 -54.37 -41.97
C ASP A 590 -39.12 -55.07 -43.34
N PRO A 591 -39.70 -56.28 -43.45
CA PRO A 591 -39.77 -57.03 -44.71
C PRO A 591 -40.88 -56.59 -45.67
N ILE A 592 -41.73 -55.62 -45.28
CA ILE A 592 -42.88 -55.16 -46.08
C ILE A 592 -42.65 -53.74 -46.63
N PHE A 593 -42.07 -52.83 -45.83
CA PHE A 593 -41.82 -51.44 -46.23
C PHE A 593 -40.35 -50.98 -46.12
N GLY A 594 -39.47 -51.79 -45.54
CA GLY A 594 -38.04 -51.49 -45.44
C GLY A 594 -37.25 -51.90 -46.69
N HIS A 595 -36.13 -51.24 -46.93
CA HIS A 595 -35.21 -51.57 -48.02
C HIS A 595 -33.83 -51.98 -47.48
N PRO A 596 -33.69 -53.19 -46.90
CA PRO A 596 -32.45 -53.60 -46.22
C PRO A 596 -31.21 -53.57 -47.13
N MET A 597 -31.38 -53.83 -48.43
CA MET A 597 -30.31 -53.72 -49.43
C MET A 597 -29.86 -52.27 -49.66
N LEU A 598 -30.79 -51.31 -49.64
CA LEU A 598 -30.46 -49.89 -49.75
C LEU A 598 -29.79 -49.40 -48.47
N THR A 599 -30.27 -49.79 -47.29
CA THR A 599 -29.64 -49.42 -46.01
C THR A 599 -28.22 -49.96 -45.90
N ALA A 600 -27.97 -51.18 -46.35
CA ALA A 600 -26.63 -51.75 -46.42
C ALA A 600 -25.73 -50.98 -47.40
N ALA A 601 -26.24 -50.60 -48.57
CA ALA A 601 -25.52 -49.77 -49.53
C ALA A 601 -25.20 -48.37 -48.96
N PHE A 602 -26.15 -47.72 -48.29
CA PHE A 602 -25.95 -46.44 -47.63
C PHE A 602 -24.91 -46.50 -46.50
N PHE A 603 -24.87 -47.59 -45.73
CA PHE A 603 -23.83 -47.81 -44.73
C PHE A 603 -22.44 -47.98 -45.37
N VAL A 604 -22.33 -48.68 -46.50
CA VAL A 604 -21.08 -48.80 -47.27
C VAL A 604 -20.63 -47.45 -47.83
N PHE A 605 -21.55 -46.61 -48.32
CA PHE A 605 -21.21 -45.25 -48.74
C PHE A 605 -20.79 -44.38 -47.54
N TYR A 606 -21.54 -44.39 -46.45
CA TYR A 606 -21.22 -43.66 -45.22
C TYR A 606 -19.82 -44.00 -44.69
N THR A 607 -19.49 -45.29 -44.61
CA THR A 607 -18.16 -45.75 -44.21
C THR A 607 -17.07 -45.29 -45.18
N TYR A 608 -17.31 -45.33 -46.50
CA TYR A 608 -16.34 -44.89 -47.50
C TYR A 608 -16.06 -43.38 -47.48
N PHE A 609 -17.09 -42.54 -47.28
CA PHE A 609 -16.93 -41.09 -47.23
C PHE A 609 -16.20 -40.63 -45.95
N LEU A 610 -16.45 -41.27 -44.81
CA LEU A 610 -15.95 -40.84 -43.50
C LEU A 610 -14.67 -41.53 -43.02
N LYS A 611 -14.20 -42.60 -43.69
CA LYS A 611 -12.97 -43.34 -43.32
C LYS A 611 -11.68 -42.50 -43.31
N GLY A 612 -11.67 -41.37 -44.02
CA GLY A 612 -10.47 -40.55 -44.20
C GLY A 612 -9.57 -41.04 -45.34
N LYS A 613 -8.69 -40.17 -45.86
CA LYS A 613 -7.79 -40.49 -47.00
C LYS A 613 -6.71 -41.50 -46.64
N GLY A 614 -6.34 -41.61 -45.36
CA GLY A 614 -5.33 -42.56 -44.87
C GLY A 614 -5.74 -44.03 -44.99
N ASP A 615 -7.05 -44.33 -44.92
CA ASP A 615 -7.61 -45.70 -44.91
C ASP A 615 -8.48 -46.01 -46.14
N GLY A 616 -8.26 -45.27 -47.24
CA GLY A 616 -8.89 -45.49 -48.55
C GLY A 616 -10.27 -44.84 -48.75
N GLY A 617 -10.66 -43.87 -47.92
CA GLY A 617 -11.91 -43.10 -48.03
C GLY A 617 -11.72 -41.64 -48.47
N LEU A 618 -12.79 -40.83 -48.46
CA LEU A 618 -12.80 -39.47 -49.06
C LEU A 618 -12.57 -38.31 -48.08
N ALA A 619 -12.70 -38.51 -46.77
CA ALA A 619 -12.47 -37.50 -45.71
C ALA A 619 -13.31 -36.21 -45.84
N THR A 620 -14.46 -36.27 -46.50
CA THR A 620 -15.30 -35.09 -46.74
C THR A 620 -16.21 -34.85 -45.55
N GLY A 621 -15.80 -34.00 -44.59
CA GLY A 621 -16.70 -33.59 -43.51
C GLY A 621 -16.06 -32.85 -42.33
N PHE A 622 -14.76 -32.96 -42.06
CA PHE A 622 -14.20 -32.52 -40.76
C PHE A 622 -14.16 -31.00 -40.47
N CYS A 623 -14.75 -30.13 -41.28
CA CYS A 623 -14.44 -28.69 -41.23
C CYS A 623 -15.32 -27.81 -40.33
N THR A 624 -16.36 -28.31 -39.63
CA THR A 624 -17.28 -27.39 -38.92
C THR A 624 -17.76 -27.81 -37.53
N ALA A 625 -17.49 -29.04 -37.07
CA ALA A 625 -18.03 -29.54 -35.80
C ALA A 625 -17.15 -29.28 -34.56
N MET A 626 -15.87 -28.92 -34.74
CA MET A 626 -14.95 -28.75 -33.60
C MET A 626 -15.00 -27.38 -32.94
N SER A 627 -15.28 -26.30 -33.69
CA SER A 627 -15.48 -24.97 -33.11
C SER A 627 -16.66 -24.96 -32.12
N THR A 628 -17.66 -25.79 -32.37
CA THR A 628 -18.87 -25.92 -31.55
C THR A 628 -18.60 -26.65 -30.23
N LYS A 629 -17.78 -27.71 -30.23
CA LYS A 629 -17.45 -28.45 -28.99
C LYS A 629 -16.47 -27.71 -28.08
N VAL A 630 -15.51 -26.98 -28.67
CA VAL A 630 -14.66 -26.06 -27.90
C VAL A 630 -15.50 -24.95 -27.29
N ALA A 631 -16.49 -24.42 -28.02
CA ALA A 631 -17.45 -23.46 -27.48
C ALA A 631 -18.31 -24.07 -26.36
N ASP A 632 -18.86 -25.28 -26.52
CA ASP A 632 -19.78 -25.89 -25.56
C ASP A 632 -19.12 -26.26 -24.22
N ASN A 633 -17.87 -26.76 -24.26
CA ASN A 633 -17.05 -26.95 -23.06
C ASN A 633 -16.60 -25.62 -22.42
N LEU A 634 -16.57 -24.52 -23.18
CA LEU A 634 -16.31 -23.17 -22.69
C LEU A 634 -17.45 -22.64 -21.79
N TRP A 635 -18.70 -23.04 -22.06
CA TRP A 635 -19.89 -22.54 -21.36
C TRP A 635 -20.30 -23.39 -20.15
N THR A 636 -19.78 -24.61 -20.01
CA THR A 636 -20.29 -25.62 -19.05
C THR A 636 -19.36 -25.95 -17.87
N ASN A 637 -18.29 -25.19 -17.65
CA ASN A 637 -17.42 -25.31 -16.45
C ASN A 637 -16.76 -26.69 -16.25
N ASN A 638 -16.48 -27.41 -17.34
CA ASN A 638 -15.84 -28.72 -17.29
C ASN A 638 -14.31 -28.56 -17.14
N VAL A 639 -13.77 -28.91 -15.97
CA VAL A 639 -12.36 -28.65 -15.58
C VAL A 639 -11.39 -29.83 -15.83
N ASP A 640 -11.86 -30.99 -16.28
CA ASP A 640 -11.01 -32.16 -16.48
C ASP A 640 -10.78 -32.48 -17.96
N ILE A 641 -9.77 -31.83 -18.54
CA ILE A 641 -9.30 -32.08 -19.90
C ILE A 641 -8.18 -33.14 -19.95
N THR A 642 -7.75 -33.69 -18.82
CA THR A 642 -6.60 -34.61 -18.75
C THR A 642 -6.93 -36.06 -19.11
N GLY A 643 -8.22 -36.41 -19.18
CA GLY A 643 -8.71 -37.75 -19.54
C GLY A 643 -9.17 -37.93 -20.98
N ILE A 644 -9.14 -36.89 -21.82
CA ILE A 644 -9.70 -36.96 -23.18
C ILE A 644 -8.62 -37.47 -24.14
N GLN A 645 -8.79 -38.69 -24.68
CA GLN A 645 -7.90 -39.23 -25.70
C GLN A 645 -8.34 -38.77 -27.10
N GLU A 646 -7.37 -38.48 -27.96
CA GLU A 646 -7.59 -38.09 -29.36
C GLU A 646 -8.47 -39.11 -30.11
N ALA A 647 -8.31 -40.39 -29.78
CA ALA A 647 -9.08 -41.50 -30.32
C ALA A 647 -10.60 -41.39 -30.07
N ASP A 648 -11.00 -40.85 -28.91
CA ASP A 648 -12.40 -40.75 -28.48
C ASP A 648 -13.09 -39.54 -29.14
N ILE A 649 -12.35 -38.43 -29.31
CA ILE A 649 -12.82 -37.24 -30.03
C ILE A 649 -13.08 -37.56 -31.51
N ILE A 650 -12.19 -38.34 -32.15
CA ILE A 650 -12.33 -38.71 -33.57
C ILE A 650 -13.57 -39.59 -33.80
N GLU A 651 -13.86 -40.52 -32.90
CA GLU A 651 -15.04 -41.39 -33.00
C GLU A 651 -16.35 -40.61 -32.81
N GLU A 652 -16.37 -39.69 -31.85
CA GLU A 652 -17.54 -38.84 -31.59
C GLU A 652 -17.82 -37.87 -32.75
N LEU A 653 -16.81 -37.22 -33.31
CA LEU A 653 -16.96 -36.34 -34.48
C LEU A 653 -17.43 -37.10 -35.73
N THR A 654 -17.08 -38.39 -35.84
CA THR A 654 -17.59 -39.25 -36.92
C THR A 654 -19.10 -39.50 -36.79
N ALA A 655 -19.64 -39.46 -35.57
CA ALA A 655 -21.06 -39.73 -35.29
C ALA A 655 -22.00 -38.50 -35.44
N ILE A 656 -21.49 -37.27 -35.43
CA ILE A 656 -22.28 -36.02 -35.42
C ILE A 656 -22.74 -35.60 -36.82
N HIS A 657 -22.13 -36.11 -37.89
CA HIS A 657 -22.38 -35.67 -39.28
C HIS A 657 -23.76 -35.98 -39.87
N GLY A 658 -24.63 -36.66 -39.14
CA GLY A 658 -26.00 -36.92 -39.58
C GLY A 658 -27.04 -35.91 -39.10
N SER A 659 -26.64 -35.07 -38.14
CA SER A 659 -27.48 -34.07 -37.51
C SER A 659 -26.96 -32.69 -37.87
N CYS A 660 -27.24 -32.26 -39.10
CA CYS A 660 -27.17 -30.87 -39.55
C CYS A 660 -28.56 -30.45 -40.01
#